data_AF-A0A942HZ16-F1
#
_entry.id   AF-A0A942HZ16-F1
#
_cell.length_a   1.000
_cell.length_b   1.000
_cell.length_c   1.000
_cell.angle_alpha   90.00
_cell.angle_beta   90.00
_cell.angle_gamma   90.00
#
_symmetry.space_group_name_H-M   'P 1'
#
loop_
_entity.id
_entity.type
_entity.pdbx_description
1 polymer ?
#
loop_
_entity_poly.entity_id
_entity_poly.type
_entity_poly.pdbx_seq_one_letter_code
_entity_poly.pdbx_strand_id
1 'polypeptide(L)'
;MFSKKHLCWLLSFVLVTTSCAPKVGEAPPETQQQKLGGTQCLSGLQPVIESFVAGTASDANVSAAWDCASNAIVKFKKYVYGRSADRFEATELADFLRTNFLEANAPAITPELRNEAMRIKQLFLGGSIDYITRTELDKIIDMLGDLKSITLHLNPYMKLIAQKWSVTSSANVQDDIRYFEKASDEIQSAARALANMIKENNQSYELDHFVIFLREFSNFAGQDWPVANQIERGMPVIKKVKKAISGGDPNSIGPTEWKSFVLLGARGYLQYLRYYYFIKSASETGSGIRLGYLARSLEDLLGAFQDLLDQKPVDASCGAAKVSCISKQEITDILMTFADVWSDFQVSEKLISEAMKIKKVIFGGTDTNITSRDFERGKNKVASLKTVVEKTLPYYQVYSTEWDRSNFDYNTAQNFFKEAANNLQNSAGDLGALFEDSYSIDNLVSLLTEVDRLYPSDDPKKHPALDVQKYIPLVKDIKNIVFSENDTLIKKAQWSDFLKFSARFYNSYLFHNYFVKPEQYGSPRFLDAFKKLSDQVLTVTKDVVLKKKNQIITAAEVNLIAARLVELDLIPKEITPQSIDQIVKVVLNRILWPAELRLKGSVPNGITPTSIDNVRAELQIWYETEAYLYSLTATPMKPTDLQAQVSKKLKDPKITTYLKTGLTEISMMIAGDVAQPVDKDGHLIITNTLKLTYNNQSVARLNLNRILGRVLIRAATTNAGRLQRYEGVEQPEAQALFDQVKPAVVAMGLLEEKNTTFIESRFREANIFTAHSNGDTYVNFPEATDIVGMILSGIAVNNLFRKDVEDTCLSPAGRAGEEIFVAEKCIRRVYIQQTATYLTATPEYVKFFKKLSPDDMDDFLMNILKAAGHVPNAQNTVKLTDADLAPHVIQYVEMTMSKYDADHDGVINLAEAKNAFPSFKGILKELTKDQKLIKEKDLLALFTYILHYGQPPGGVKDFLLKWLPWKSDQSKWTVAADRQDLAGILGYIADQVAKAKVQNKNAKASLITDEEAGSIRRDPGFREEP
;
A
#
# COMPACT_ATOMS: atom_id res chain seq x y z
N MET A 1 11.58 -38.46 59.67
CA MET A 1 10.98 -39.08 60.88
C MET A 1 9.92 -40.06 60.38
N PHE A 2 9.77 -41.24 61.00
CA PHE A 2 8.93 -42.38 60.53
C PHE A 2 9.38 -43.05 59.19
N SER A 3 9.09 -44.33 58.88
CA SER A 3 8.85 -45.53 59.73
C SER A 3 8.66 -46.83 58.89
N LYS A 4 9.37 -47.92 59.23
CA LYS A 4 9.06 -49.38 58.98
C LYS A 4 8.98 -49.82 57.49
N LYS A 5 9.65 -50.90 57.02
CA LYS A 5 9.76 -52.34 57.40
C LYS A 5 8.64 -53.25 56.83
N HIS A 6 9.04 -54.49 56.46
CA HIS A 6 8.23 -55.73 56.27
C HIS A 6 7.51 -55.93 54.92
N LEU A 7 7.35 -57.14 54.32
CA LEU A 7 7.86 -58.52 54.60
C LEU A 7 7.51 -59.52 53.45
N CYS A 8 8.19 -60.70 53.37
CA CYS A 8 7.84 -61.95 52.62
C CYS A 8 7.98 -61.95 51.07
N TRP A 9 8.68 -62.92 50.42
CA TRP A 9 8.44 -64.38 50.17
C TRP A 9 7.44 -64.65 49.02
N LEU A 10 7.58 -65.61 48.09
CA LEU A 10 8.48 -66.79 47.86
C LEU A 10 9.11 -66.76 46.43
N LEU A 11 9.77 -67.75 45.78
CA LEU A 11 9.97 -69.22 45.90
C LEU A 11 11.33 -69.56 45.23
N SER A 12 12.29 -70.33 45.80
CA SER A 12 12.47 -71.81 45.76
C SER A 12 12.49 -72.43 44.34
N PHE A 13 13.30 -73.44 43.94
CA PHE A 13 14.27 -74.41 44.55
C PHE A 13 14.99 -75.21 43.39
N VAL A 14 16.08 -76.02 43.47
CA VAL A 14 17.14 -76.37 44.46
C VAL A 14 18.22 -77.34 43.86
N LEU A 15 19.48 -77.34 44.38
CA LEU A 15 20.59 -78.34 44.17
C LEU A 15 21.19 -78.47 42.73
N VAL A 16 22.37 -79.06 42.44
CA VAL A 16 23.21 -80.19 42.97
C VAL A 16 24.71 -79.97 42.61
N THR A 17 25.80 -80.55 43.17
CA THR A 17 26.36 -80.69 44.55
C THR A 17 27.88 -81.03 44.52
N THR A 18 28.72 -80.43 45.40
CA THR A 18 30.02 -80.94 45.98
C THR A 18 31.24 -81.28 45.07
N SER A 19 32.47 -80.89 45.42
CA SER A 19 33.27 -81.52 46.51
C SER A 19 34.49 -80.72 47.07
N CYS A 20 34.99 -81.23 48.21
CA CYS A 20 35.93 -80.78 49.26
C CYS A 20 37.18 -79.88 49.01
N ALA A 21 37.34 -78.91 49.94
CA ALA A 21 38.55 -78.53 50.73
C ALA A 21 39.76 -77.85 50.02
N PRO A 22 40.60 -77.03 50.73
CA PRO A 22 40.75 -76.86 52.19
C PRO A 22 40.41 -75.44 52.73
N LYS A 23 40.84 -75.16 53.98
CA LYS A 23 40.52 -73.94 54.75
C LYS A 23 41.17 -72.67 54.17
N VAL A 24 40.38 -71.63 53.97
CA VAL A 24 40.81 -70.23 53.74
C VAL A 24 39.93 -69.34 54.62
N GLY A 25 40.51 -68.39 55.36
CA GLY A 25 39.75 -67.63 56.37
C GLY A 25 40.47 -66.49 57.08
N GLU A 26 41.62 -66.04 56.57
CA GLU A 26 42.22 -64.76 56.98
C GLU A 26 41.91 -63.72 55.90
N ALA A 27 41.56 -62.50 56.31
CA ALA A 27 41.43 -61.40 55.38
C ALA A 27 42.82 -61.01 54.85
N PRO A 28 42.96 -60.62 53.56
CA PRO A 28 44.20 -60.02 53.10
C PRO A 28 44.49 -58.78 53.96
N PRO A 29 45.76 -58.50 54.32
CA PRO A 29 46.10 -57.32 55.10
C PRO A 29 45.63 -56.07 54.35
N GLU A 30 45.03 -55.11 55.08
CA GLU A 30 44.60 -53.85 54.49
C GLU A 30 45.77 -53.22 53.72
N THR A 31 45.59 -53.00 52.42
CA THR A 31 46.58 -52.35 51.58
C THR A 31 46.71 -50.90 52.02
N GLN A 32 47.65 -50.63 52.92
CA GLN A 32 48.01 -49.30 53.37
C GLN A 32 48.55 -48.50 52.18
N GLN A 33 47.64 -47.84 51.46
CA GLN A 33 47.97 -46.88 50.43
C GLN A 33 48.84 -45.79 51.07
N GLN A 34 50.08 -45.66 50.62
CA GLN A 34 50.95 -44.58 51.07
C GLN A 34 50.32 -43.25 50.69
N LYS A 35 49.83 -42.50 51.68
CA LYS A 35 49.40 -41.11 51.49
C LYS A 35 50.58 -40.31 50.97
N LEU A 36 50.52 -39.89 49.71
CA LEU A 36 51.50 -39.02 49.09
C LEU A 36 51.37 -37.63 49.72
N GLY A 37 52.35 -37.26 50.56
CA GLY A 37 52.35 -35.96 51.23
C GLY A 37 52.51 -34.80 50.23
N GLY A 38 51.68 -33.76 50.38
CA GLY A 38 51.85 -32.48 49.69
C GLY A 38 51.31 -32.39 48.25
N THR A 39 50.31 -33.21 47.87
CA THR A 39 49.80 -33.26 46.48
C THR A 39 48.34 -32.85 46.26
N GLN A 40 47.68 -32.17 47.20
CA GLN A 40 46.26 -31.73 47.09
C GLN A 40 45.98 -30.62 46.05
N CYS A 41 46.73 -30.57 44.96
CA CYS A 41 46.63 -29.52 43.95
C CYS A 41 45.38 -29.62 43.06
N LEU A 42 44.66 -30.75 43.03
CA LEU A 42 43.39 -30.85 42.28
C LEU A 42 42.23 -30.16 43.02
N SER A 43 42.29 -29.96 44.33
CA SER A 43 41.34 -29.07 45.02
C SER A 43 41.54 -27.60 44.64
N GLY A 44 42.79 -27.19 44.37
CA GLY A 44 43.10 -25.88 43.80
C GLY A 44 42.68 -25.70 42.33
N LEU A 45 42.21 -26.76 41.66
CA LEU A 45 41.81 -26.72 40.26
C LEU A 45 40.52 -25.91 40.06
N GLN A 46 39.54 -26.03 40.97
CA GLN A 46 38.23 -25.38 40.84
C GLN A 46 38.35 -23.84 40.76
N PRO A 47 39.04 -23.12 41.67
CA PRO A 47 39.22 -21.68 41.55
C PRO A 47 39.94 -21.25 40.25
N VAL A 48 40.82 -22.10 39.69
CA VAL A 48 41.48 -21.83 38.40
C VAL A 48 40.50 -22.01 37.24
N ILE A 49 39.66 -23.05 37.26
CA ILE A 49 38.59 -23.26 36.26
C ILE A 49 37.58 -22.11 36.31
N GLU A 50 37.12 -21.71 37.50
CA GLU A 50 36.22 -20.56 37.70
C GLU A 50 36.86 -19.27 37.17
N SER A 51 38.15 -19.03 37.48
CA SER A 51 38.90 -17.88 36.99
C SER A 51 39.09 -17.90 35.47
N PHE A 52 39.31 -19.08 34.88
CA PHE A 52 39.47 -19.29 33.43
C PHE A 52 38.14 -19.04 32.69
N VAL A 53 37.03 -19.61 33.18
CA VAL A 53 35.67 -19.34 32.67
C VAL A 53 35.23 -17.89 32.94
N ALA A 54 35.84 -17.19 33.89
CA ALA A 54 35.68 -15.74 34.05
C ALA A 54 36.58 -14.89 33.14
N GLY A 55 37.55 -15.49 32.44
CA GLY A 55 38.56 -14.78 31.66
C GLY A 55 39.47 -13.91 32.52
N THR A 56 39.81 -14.42 33.71
CA THR A 56 40.61 -13.73 34.75
C THR A 56 41.79 -14.56 35.26
N ALA A 57 41.92 -15.83 34.84
CA ALA A 57 43.08 -16.65 35.15
C ALA A 57 44.34 -16.12 34.44
N SER A 58 45.48 -16.16 35.13
CA SER A 58 46.79 -16.00 34.51
C SER A 58 47.24 -17.31 33.87
N ASP A 59 47.99 -17.22 32.78
CA ASP A 59 48.55 -18.38 32.07
C ASP A 59 49.38 -19.29 32.99
N ALA A 60 50.06 -18.72 33.99
CA ALA A 60 50.79 -19.48 35.01
C ALA A 60 49.87 -20.38 35.85
N ASN A 61 48.68 -19.90 36.23
CA ASN A 61 47.71 -20.69 36.99
C ASN A 61 47.09 -21.78 36.10
N VAL A 62 46.74 -21.45 34.84
CA VAL A 62 46.24 -22.43 33.86
C VAL A 62 47.29 -23.52 33.60
N SER A 63 48.57 -23.16 33.45
CA SER A 63 49.66 -24.12 33.34
C SER A 63 49.72 -25.02 34.58
N ALA A 64 49.80 -24.44 35.77
CA ALA A 64 49.92 -25.18 37.03
C ALA A 64 48.75 -26.15 37.28
N ALA A 65 47.54 -25.81 36.82
CA ALA A 65 46.37 -26.68 36.86
C ALA A 65 46.56 -27.95 36.00
N TRP A 66 46.98 -27.82 34.74
CA TRP A 66 47.27 -28.98 33.88
C TRP A 66 48.53 -29.74 34.31
N ASP A 67 49.56 -29.03 34.78
CA ASP A 67 50.79 -29.63 35.31
C ASP A 67 50.48 -30.46 36.56
N CYS A 68 49.55 -30.03 37.43
CA CYS A 68 49.03 -30.83 38.53
C CYS A 68 48.33 -32.11 38.04
N ALA A 69 47.39 -31.99 37.09
CA ALA A 69 46.66 -33.12 36.55
C ALA A 69 47.58 -34.16 35.89
N SER A 70 48.52 -33.71 35.06
CA SER A 70 49.53 -34.58 34.44
C SER A 70 50.42 -35.26 35.48
N ASN A 71 50.91 -34.51 36.49
CA ASN A 71 51.67 -35.09 37.59
C ASN A 71 50.87 -36.10 38.43
N ALA A 72 49.54 -35.95 38.53
CA ALA A 72 48.68 -36.93 39.20
C ALA A 72 48.64 -38.26 38.45
N ILE A 73 48.52 -38.22 37.11
CA ILE A 73 48.54 -39.41 36.24
C ILE A 73 49.94 -40.06 36.21
N VAL A 74 51.01 -39.28 36.15
CA VAL A 74 52.40 -39.78 36.28
C VAL A 74 52.59 -40.51 37.61
N LYS A 75 52.09 -39.93 38.71
CA LYS A 75 52.18 -40.56 40.05
C LYS A 75 51.28 -41.79 40.16
N PHE A 76 50.09 -41.80 39.56
CA PHE A 76 49.25 -43.00 39.47
C PHE A 76 49.99 -44.15 38.75
N LYS A 77 50.48 -43.90 37.53
CA LYS A 77 51.24 -44.88 36.73
C LYS A 77 52.45 -45.45 37.48
N LYS A 78 53.10 -44.63 38.32
CA LYS A 78 54.30 -45.02 39.09
C LYS A 78 53.99 -45.79 40.38
N TYR A 79 52.99 -45.37 41.14
CA TYR A 79 52.76 -45.86 42.51
C TYR A 79 51.60 -46.84 42.66
N VAL A 80 50.69 -46.91 41.69
CA VAL A 80 49.63 -47.93 41.67
C VAL A 80 50.10 -49.15 40.87
N TYR A 81 49.91 -50.31 41.47
CA TYR A 81 50.00 -51.60 40.80
C TYR A 81 48.56 -52.10 40.66
N GLY A 82 48.00 -51.95 39.45
CA GLY A 82 46.63 -52.34 39.17
C GLY A 82 46.41 -53.84 39.34
N ARG A 83 45.15 -54.23 39.55
CA ARG A 83 44.70 -55.61 39.75
C ARG A 83 45.18 -56.62 38.68
N SER A 84 45.61 -56.15 37.52
CA SER A 84 46.41 -56.90 36.55
C SER A 84 47.64 -56.08 36.13
N ALA A 85 48.75 -56.73 35.78
CA ALA A 85 50.07 -56.08 35.62
C ALA A 85 50.12 -54.84 34.69
N ASP A 86 49.22 -54.80 33.69
CA ASP A 86 49.05 -53.68 32.74
C ASP A 86 47.57 -53.24 32.60
N ARG A 87 46.74 -53.40 33.64
CA ARG A 87 45.35 -52.89 33.62
C ARG A 87 44.95 -52.33 34.98
N PHE A 88 44.35 -51.14 34.93
CA PHE A 88 43.81 -50.41 36.07
C PHE A 88 42.31 -50.24 35.93
N GLU A 89 41.54 -50.53 36.97
CA GLU A 89 40.09 -50.26 37.02
C GLU A 89 39.84 -48.75 37.23
N ALA A 90 38.71 -48.24 36.72
CA ALA A 90 38.33 -46.82 36.90
C ALA A 90 38.13 -46.43 38.40
N THR A 91 37.80 -47.43 39.23
CA THR A 91 37.77 -47.37 40.69
C THR A 91 39.14 -47.05 41.29
N GLU A 92 40.20 -47.77 40.88
CA GLU A 92 41.56 -47.59 41.38
C GLU A 92 42.09 -46.17 41.11
N LEU A 93 41.80 -45.61 39.92
CA LEU A 93 42.16 -44.23 39.60
C LEU A 93 41.37 -43.20 40.43
N ALA A 94 40.04 -43.38 40.53
CA ALA A 94 39.19 -42.46 41.28
C ALA A 94 39.55 -42.41 42.78
N ASP A 95 39.79 -43.57 43.41
CA ASP A 95 40.20 -43.63 44.81
C ASP A 95 41.63 -43.11 45.04
N PHE A 96 42.56 -43.32 44.09
CA PHE A 96 43.89 -42.73 44.18
C PHE A 96 43.86 -41.19 44.13
N LEU A 97 43.09 -40.62 43.19
CA LEU A 97 42.91 -39.16 43.08
C LEU A 97 42.24 -38.60 44.34
N ARG A 98 41.15 -39.23 44.80
CA ARG A 98 40.43 -38.87 46.03
C ARG A 98 41.31 -38.93 47.29
N THR A 99 42.23 -39.88 47.36
CA THR A 99 43.07 -40.09 48.56
C THR A 99 44.34 -39.23 48.60
N ASN A 100 44.85 -38.79 47.44
CA ASN A 100 46.17 -38.15 47.34
C ASN A 100 46.17 -36.75 46.70
N PHE A 101 45.12 -36.36 45.97
CA PHE A 101 45.08 -35.11 45.19
C PHE A 101 43.88 -34.19 45.47
N LEU A 102 42.84 -34.72 46.12
CA LEU A 102 41.68 -33.95 46.60
C LEU A 102 41.74 -33.73 48.12
N GLU A 103 40.99 -32.74 48.59
CA GLU A 103 40.71 -32.51 50.01
C GLU A 103 39.67 -33.50 50.57
N ALA A 104 39.71 -33.72 51.89
CA ALA A 104 38.89 -34.74 52.55
C ALA A 104 37.37 -34.46 52.57
N ASN A 105 36.98 -33.23 52.19
CA ASN A 105 35.62 -32.72 52.03
C ASN A 105 35.20 -32.60 50.55
N ALA A 106 36.06 -32.93 49.58
CA ALA A 106 35.72 -32.83 48.17
C ALA A 106 34.57 -33.80 47.79
N PRO A 107 33.69 -33.43 46.84
CA PRO A 107 32.64 -34.31 46.35
C PRO A 107 33.17 -35.67 45.89
N ALA A 108 32.41 -36.73 46.17
CA ALA A 108 32.79 -38.08 45.73
C ALA A 108 32.64 -38.21 44.21
N ILE A 109 33.65 -38.79 43.55
CA ILE A 109 33.56 -39.16 42.13
C ILE A 109 32.55 -40.30 42.00
N THR A 110 31.37 -40.00 41.45
CA THR A 110 30.26 -40.96 41.35
C THR A 110 30.60 -42.13 40.40
N PRO A 111 30.00 -43.32 40.59
CA PRO A 111 30.11 -44.42 39.63
C PRO A 111 29.80 -43.98 38.20
N GLU A 112 28.78 -43.12 38.05
CA GLU A 112 28.31 -42.51 36.82
C GLU A 112 29.40 -41.62 36.20
N LEU A 113 29.98 -40.69 36.97
CA LEU A 113 31.09 -39.86 36.50
C LEU A 113 32.31 -40.67 36.06
N ARG A 114 32.63 -41.78 36.76
CA ARG A 114 33.71 -42.69 36.35
C ARG A 114 33.41 -43.36 35.02
N ASN A 115 32.18 -43.84 34.82
CA ASN A 115 31.76 -44.50 33.58
C ASN A 115 31.81 -43.52 32.40
N GLU A 116 31.37 -42.27 32.58
CA GLU A 116 31.46 -41.24 31.54
C GLU A 116 32.90 -40.79 31.28
N ALA A 117 33.73 -40.64 32.32
CA ALA A 117 35.15 -40.39 32.16
C ALA A 117 35.85 -41.52 31.40
N MET A 118 35.44 -42.78 31.58
CA MET A 118 35.96 -43.92 30.81
C MET A 118 35.50 -43.93 29.34
N ARG A 119 34.29 -43.43 29.04
CA ARG A 119 33.83 -43.23 27.66
C ARG A 119 34.62 -42.11 26.97
N ILE A 120 34.94 -41.03 27.68
CA ILE A 120 35.80 -39.93 27.17
C ILE A 120 37.25 -40.41 26.99
N LYS A 121 37.79 -41.18 27.95
CA LYS A 121 39.08 -41.91 27.83
C LYS A 121 39.09 -42.77 26.57
N GLN A 122 38.04 -43.56 26.33
CA GLN A 122 37.95 -44.38 25.11
C GLN A 122 37.96 -43.50 23.86
N LEU A 123 37.22 -42.39 23.87
CA LEU A 123 37.13 -41.49 22.74
C LEU A 123 38.47 -40.84 22.33
N PHE A 124 39.26 -40.38 23.31
CA PHE A 124 40.54 -39.70 23.06
C PHE A 124 41.75 -40.65 22.93
N LEU A 125 41.65 -41.93 23.31
CA LEU A 125 42.80 -42.83 23.43
C LEU A 125 42.58 -44.24 22.85
N GLY A 126 41.34 -44.61 22.53
CA GLY A 126 40.91 -45.95 22.14
C GLY A 126 40.74 -46.91 23.33
N GLY A 127 40.75 -48.22 23.03
CA GLY A 127 40.74 -49.28 24.03
C GLY A 127 39.37 -49.60 24.65
N SER A 128 39.38 -50.10 25.88
CA SER A 128 38.19 -50.53 26.63
C SER A 128 37.65 -49.42 27.56
N ILE A 129 36.36 -49.46 27.88
CA ILE A 129 35.70 -48.63 28.89
C ILE A 129 35.86 -49.16 30.32
N ASP A 130 36.30 -50.41 30.48
CA ASP A 130 36.35 -51.10 31.78
C ASP A 130 37.70 -50.87 32.50
N TYR A 131 38.78 -50.65 31.73
CA TYR A 131 40.13 -50.47 32.26
C TYR A 131 41.02 -49.51 31.44
N ILE A 132 42.05 -49.00 32.11
CA ILE A 132 43.14 -48.20 31.52
C ILE A 132 44.42 -49.06 31.54
N THR A 133 45.23 -49.01 30.49
CA THR A 133 46.55 -49.66 30.38
C THR A 133 47.69 -48.69 30.66
N ARG A 134 48.93 -49.15 30.92
CA ARG A 134 50.08 -48.25 31.15
C ARG A 134 50.40 -47.39 29.92
N THR A 135 50.13 -47.89 28.72
CA THR A 135 50.27 -47.17 27.44
C THR A 135 49.20 -46.10 27.27
N GLU A 136 47.96 -46.36 27.69
CA GLU A 136 46.91 -45.33 27.70
C GLU A 136 47.16 -44.24 28.75
N LEU A 137 47.81 -44.57 29.88
CA LEU A 137 48.26 -43.56 30.85
C LEU A 137 49.31 -42.60 30.26
N ASP A 138 50.18 -43.05 29.34
CA ASP A 138 51.08 -42.15 28.60
C ASP A 138 50.28 -41.26 27.63
N LYS A 139 49.36 -41.84 26.84
CA LYS A 139 48.48 -41.04 25.97
C LYS A 139 47.68 -39.99 26.77
N ILE A 140 47.27 -40.27 28.01
CA ILE A 140 46.61 -39.28 28.88
C ILE A 140 47.58 -38.14 29.19
N ILE A 141 48.84 -38.42 29.53
CA ILE A 141 49.86 -37.40 29.83
C ILE A 141 50.09 -36.49 28.61
N ASP A 142 50.19 -37.07 27.41
CA ASP A 142 50.34 -36.33 26.16
C ASP A 142 49.09 -35.47 25.85
N MET A 143 47.89 -36.06 25.93
CA MET A 143 46.60 -35.38 25.74
C MET A 143 46.41 -34.22 26.74
N LEU A 144 46.84 -34.36 27.99
CA LEU A 144 46.82 -33.27 28.98
C LEU A 144 47.78 -32.13 28.60
N GLY A 145 48.88 -32.44 27.90
CA GLY A 145 49.79 -31.45 27.30
C GLY A 145 49.15 -30.68 26.14
N ASP A 146 48.43 -31.37 25.25
CA ASP A 146 47.69 -30.72 24.15
C ASP A 146 46.52 -29.87 24.67
N LEU A 147 45.76 -30.36 25.65
CA LEU A 147 44.68 -29.59 26.31
C LEU A 147 45.23 -28.37 27.07
N LYS A 148 46.42 -28.48 27.68
CA LYS A 148 47.16 -27.34 28.24
C LYS A 148 47.49 -26.30 27.17
N SER A 149 48.01 -26.72 26.03
CA SER A 149 48.31 -25.82 24.90
C SER A 149 47.05 -25.10 24.40
N ILE A 150 45.97 -25.86 24.16
CA ILE A 150 44.68 -25.34 23.69
C ILE A 150 44.08 -24.32 24.68
N THR A 151 44.08 -24.61 25.97
CA THR A 151 43.51 -23.68 26.97
C THR A 151 44.35 -22.43 27.17
N LEU A 152 45.68 -22.52 27.07
CA LEU A 152 46.55 -21.33 27.09
C LEU A 152 46.30 -20.42 25.88
N HIS A 153 46.11 -21.00 24.68
CA HIS A 153 45.71 -20.25 23.48
C HIS A 153 44.34 -19.56 23.62
N LEU A 154 43.37 -20.20 24.29
CA LEU A 154 42.04 -19.64 24.50
C LEU A 154 41.97 -18.62 25.66
N ASN A 155 42.86 -18.70 26.66
CA ASN A 155 42.79 -17.87 27.88
C ASN A 155 42.65 -16.36 27.61
N PRO A 156 43.40 -15.73 26.68
CA PRO A 156 43.25 -14.30 26.35
C PRO A 156 41.86 -13.89 25.84
N TYR A 157 41.08 -14.85 25.33
CA TYR A 157 39.76 -14.64 24.73
C TYR A 157 38.62 -15.16 25.61
N MET A 158 38.90 -15.75 26.78
CA MET A 158 37.85 -16.37 27.60
C MET A 158 36.77 -15.40 28.10
N LYS A 159 37.07 -14.10 28.26
CA LYS A 159 36.02 -13.09 28.53
C LYS A 159 35.00 -13.01 27.40
N LEU A 160 35.47 -13.07 26.15
CA LEU A 160 34.63 -13.04 24.95
C LEU A 160 33.83 -14.34 24.83
N ILE A 161 34.46 -15.49 25.06
CA ILE A 161 33.82 -16.82 25.04
C ILE A 161 32.71 -16.90 26.11
N ALA A 162 32.97 -16.42 27.32
CA ALA A 162 32.07 -16.54 28.47
C ALA A 162 31.02 -15.41 28.61
N GLN A 163 30.73 -14.66 27.54
CA GLN A 163 29.74 -13.56 27.53
C GLN A 163 30.02 -12.43 28.55
N LYS A 164 31.30 -12.22 28.90
CA LYS A 164 31.81 -11.24 29.89
C LYS A 164 32.66 -10.12 29.26
N TRP A 165 32.75 -10.08 27.93
CA TRP A 165 33.33 -8.97 27.19
C TRP A 165 32.26 -7.91 26.85
N SER A 166 32.68 -6.76 26.34
CA SER A 166 31.79 -5.68 25.90
C SER A 166 32.45 -4.93 24.75
N VAL A 167 31.70 -4.73 23.66
CA VAL A 167 32.15 -3.86 22.55
C VAL A 167 32.35 -2.45 23.08
N THR A 168 33.44 -1.80 22.69
CA THR A 168 33.77 -0.44 23.11
C THR A 168 32.99 0.62 22.30
N SER A 169 33.21 1.90 22.59
CA SER A 169 32.58 3.00 21.86
C SER A 169 32.89 2.95 20.35
N SER A 170 31.97 3.48 19.53
CA SER A 170 32.03 3.47 18.05
C SER A 170 33.37 3.85 17.42
N ALA A 171 34.17 4.70 18.07
CA ALA A 171 35.52 5.08 17.63
C ALA A 171 36.51 3.90 17.50
N ASN A 172 36.40 2.88 18.36
CA ASN A 172 37.37 1.78 18.48
C ASN A 172 36.82 0.43 17.96
N VAL A 173 35.62 0.40 17.38
CA VAL A 173 34.94 -0.82 16.91
C VAL A 173 35.80 -1.68 15.95
N GLN A 174 36.72 -1.09 15.18
CA GLN A 174 37.63 -1.85 14.32
C GLN A 174 38.63 -2.71 15.10
N ASP A 175 39.03 -2.29 16.30
CA ASP A 175 39.86 -3.11 17.19
C ASP A 175 39.05 -4.23 17.85
N ASP A 176 37.79 -3.96 18.18
CA ASP A 176 36.86 -4.98 18.70
C ASP A 176 36.53 -6.05 17.63
N ILE A 177 36.40 -5.68 16.36
CA ILE A 177 36.35 -6.64 15.22
C ILE A 177 37.62 -7.48 15.23
N ARG A 178 38.79 -6.83 15.21
CA ARG A 178 40.09 -7.48 15.08
C ARG A 178 40.42 -8.40 16.26
N TYR A 179 39.89 -8.11 17.45
CA TYR A 179 39.96 -8.98 18.63
C TYR A 179 38.97 -10.16 18.52
N PHE A 180 37.74 -9.93 18.07
CA PHE A 180 36.74 -10.98 17.87
C PHE A 180 37.17 -12.00 16.79
N GLU A 181 37.66 -11.55 15.63
CA GLU A 181 38.08 -12.48 14.57
C GLU A 181 39.33 -13.28 14.96
N LYS A 182 40.25 -12.70 15.76
CA LYS A 182 41.32 -13.51 16.38
C LYS A 182 40.79 -14.58 17.34
N ALA A 183 39.80 -14.25 18.16
CA ALA A 183 39.13 -15.26 18.99
C ALA A 183 38.46 -16.35 18.12
N SER A 184 37.86 -15.95 16.99
CA SER A 184 37.26 -16.85 15.99
C SER A 184 38.25 -17.85 15.41
N ASP A 185 39.46 -17.39 15.08
CA ASP A 185 40.54 -18.24 14.56
C ASP A 185 41.09 -19.21 15.63
N GLU A 186 41.32 -18.74 16.87
CA GLU A 186 41.83 -19.59 17.96
C GLU A 186 40.78 -20.62 18.42
N ILE A 187 39.50 -20.25 18.52
CA ILE A 187 38.39 -21.16 18.83
C ILE A 187 38.21 -22.21 17.71
N GLN A 188 38.31 -21.82 16.44
CA GLN A 188 38.28 -22.78 15.34
C GLN A 188 39.55 -23.63 15.25
N SER A 189 40.69 -23.18 15.79
CA SER A 189 41.93 -23.96 15.84
C SER A 189 41.89 -24.98 16.98
N ALA A 190 41.43 -24.59 18.17
CA ALA A 190 41.11 -25.49 19.27
C ALA A 190 40.12 -26.58 18.85
N ALA A 191 39.05 -26.22 18.15
CA ALA A 191 38.07 -27.16 17.58
C ALA A 191 38.70 -28.19 16.63
N ARG A 192 39.65 -27.78 15.79
CA ARG A 192 40.39 -28.69 14.88
C ARG A 192 41.34 -29.61 15.64
N ALA A 193 42.05 -29.09 16.64
CA ALA A 193 42.97 -29.88 17.46
C ALA A 193 42.23 -30.99 18.24
N LEU A 194 41.14 -30.61 18.93
CA LEU A 194 40.25 -31.56 19.62
C LEU A 194 39.72 -32.65 18.67
N ALA A 195 39.20 -32.26 17.51
CA ALA A 195 38.65 -33.22 16.56
C ALA A 195 39.71 -34.15 15.92
N ASN A 196 40.95 -33.68 15.75
CA ASN A 196 42.04 -34.52 15.26
C ASN A 196 42.43 -35.59 16.29
N MET A 197 42.66 -35.20 17.55
CA MET A 197 42.97 -36.14 18.65
C MET A 197 41.92 -37.25 18.78
N ILE A 198 40.64 -36.90 18.66
CA ILE A 198 39.55 -37.88 18.71
C ILE A 198 39.56 -38.80 17.47
N LYS A 199 39.67 -38.22 16.27
CA LYS A 199 39.61 -38.95 14.99
C LYS A 199 40.64 -40.08 14.90
N GLU A 200 41.86 -39.85 15.38
CA GLU A 200 42.96 -40.81 15.30
C GLU A 200 42.71 -42.13 16.02
N ASN A 201 41.82 -42.13 17.02
CA ASN A 201 41.50 -43.32 17.81
C ASN A 201 40.30 -44.12 17.25
N ASN A 202 39.67 -43.63 16.18
CA ASN A 202 38.60 -44.28 15.42
C ASN A 202 37.41 -44.78 16.27
N GLN A 203 36.95 -43.97 17.23
CA GLN A 203 35.80 -44.30 18.09
C GLN A 203 34.54 -43.51 17.72
N SER A 204 33.37 -44.14 17.94
CA SER A 204 32.07 -43.47 17.96
C SER A 204 31.72 -43.02 19.37
N TYR A 205 30.85 -42.03 19.51
CA TYR A 205 30.33 -41.57 20.81
C TYR A 205 28.87 -41.15 20.70
N GLU A 206 28.03 -41.61 21.63
CA GLU A 206 26.61 -41.25 21.66
C GLU A 206 26.42 -39.93 22.42
N LEU A 207 25.67 -39.00 21.83
CA LEU A 207 25.56 -37.60 22.27
C LEU A 207 24.92 -37.44 23.65
N ASP A 208 24.06 -38.36 24.08
CA ASP A 208 23.40 -38.27 25.39
C ASP A 208 24.38 -38.47 26.55
N HIS A 209 25.47 -39.23 26.33
CA HIS A 209 26.55 -39.38 27.29
C HIS A 209 27.28 -38.06 27.59
N PHE A 210 27.24 -37.09 26.67
CA PHE A 210 27.77 -35.74 26.94
C PHE A 210 26.93 -35.00 27.99
N VAL A 211 25.61 -35.17 27.97
CA VAL A 211 24.70 -34.55 28.95
C VAL A 211 24.90 -35.17 30.33
N ILE A 212 25.02 -36.51 30.40
CA ILE A 212 25.31 -37.24 31.64
C ILE A 212 26.67 -36.79 32.20
N PHE A 213 27.71 -36.75 31.36
CA PHE A 213 29.03 -36.28 31.75
C PHE A 213 29.00 -34.85 32.30
N LEU A 214 28.39 -33.90 31.57
CA LEU A 214 28.33 -32.49 32.02
C LEU A 214 27.58 -32.34 33.35
N ARG A 215 26.48 -33.06 33.54
CA ARG A 215 25.72 -33.04 34.81
C ARG A 215 26.55 -33.60 35.97
N GLU A 216 27.15 -34.77 35.79
CA GLU A 216 27.93 -35.42 36.84
C GLU A 216 29.24 -34.69 37.15
N PHE A 217 29.88 -34.08 36.14
CA PHE A 217 31.06 -33.24 36.33
C PHE A 217 30.72 -31.91 37.02
N SER A 218 29.56 -31.32 36.70
CA SER A 218 29.02 -30.14 37.41
C SER A 218 28.76 -30.46 38.89
N ASN A 219 28.08 -31.58 39.17
CA ASN A 219 27.84 -32.08 40.52
C ASN A 219 29.15 -32.27 41.30
N PHE A 220 30.17 -32.87 40.67
CA PHE A 220 31.51 -33.04 41.26
C PHE A 220 32.26 -31.71 41.47
N ALA A 221 32.06 -30.71 40.60
CA ALA A 221 32.60 -29.36 40.76
C ALA A 221 31.83 -28.50 41.79
N GLY A 222 30.81 -29.05 42.46
CA GLY A 222 30.05 -28.37 43.50
C GLY A 222 29.15 -27.22 43.01
N GLN A 223 28.81 -27.20 41.71
CA GLN A 223 27.97 -26.18 41.08
C GLN A 223 26.85 -26.83 40.26
N ASP A 224 25.70 -26.15 40.11
CA ASP A 224 24.75 -26.46 39.03
C ASP A 224 25.07 -25.56 37.84
N TRP A 225 25.61 -26.14 36.77
CA TRP A 225 25.97 -25.43 35.55
C TRP A 225 24.75 -25.29 34.63
N PRO A 226 24.22 -24.06 34.41
CA PRO A 226 23.03 -23.87 33.58
C PRO A 226 23.22 -24.37 32.14
N VAL A 227 24.47 -24.41 31.65
CA VAL A 227 24.81 -24.91 30.32
C VAL A 227 24.53 -26.42 30.15
N ALA A 228 24.60 -27.24 31.21
CA ALA A 228 24.24 -28.65 31.13
C ALA A 228 22.74 -28.81 30.83
N ASN A 229 21.90 -28.10 31.60
CA ASN A 229 20.45 -28.06 31.42
C ASN A 229 20.03 -27.41 30.08
N GLN A 230 20.83 -26.47 29.54
CA GLN A 230 20.62 -25.88 28.22
C GLN A 230 21.00 -26.84 27.08
N ILE A 231 22.13 -27.54 27.19
CA ILE A 231 22.57 -28.54 26.20
C ILE A 231 21.62 -29.72 26.17
N GLU A 232 21.09 -30.18 27.30
CA GLU A 232 20.06 -31.21 27.37
C GLU A 232 18.80 -30.82 26.59
N ARG A 233 18.26 -29.61 26.84
CA ARG A 233 17.10 -29.08 26.08
C ARG A 233 17.40 -28.92 24.59
N GLY A 234 18.62 -28.49 24.24
CA GLY A 234 19.06 -28.36 22.86
C GLY A 234 19.42 -29.68 22.17
N MET A 235 19.56 -30.80 22.90
CA MET A 235 20.08 -32.06 22.36
C MET A 235 19.26 -32.63 21.19
N PRO A 236 17.91 -32.61 21.20
CA PRO A 236 17.12 -33.03 20.04
C PRO A 236 17.48 -32.24 18.76
N VAL A 237 17.69 -30.92 18.88
CA VAL A 237 18.12 -30.07 17.76
C VAL A 237 19.54 -30.43 17.32
N ILE A 238 20.47 -30.61 18.26
CA ILE A 238 21.87 -31.01 17.95
C ILE A 238 21.89 -32.33 17.17
N LYS A 239 21.13 -33.35 17.60
CA LYS A 239 21.00 -34.64 16.92
C LYS A 239 20.43 -34.51 15.49
N LYS A 240 19.37 -33.71 15.30
CA LYS A 240 18.75 -33.46 13.98
C LYS A 240 19.71 -32.72 13.04
N VAL A 241 20.35 -31.65 13.53
CA VAL A 241 21.32 -30.84 12.77
C VAL A 241 22.55 -31.67 12.41
N LYS A 242 23.08 -32.49 13.34
CA LYS A 242 24.15 -33.47 13.08
C LYS A 242 23.78 -34.39 11.92
N LYS A 243 22.61 -35.02 11.97
CA LYS A 243 22.16 -35.95 10.92
C LYS A 243 22.03 -35.26 9.56
N ALA A 244 21.42 -34.08 9.52
CA ALA A 244 21.19 -33.36 8.27
C ALA A 244 22.46 -32.82 7.60
N ILE A 245 23.52 -32.58 8.37
CA ILE A 245 24.76 -31.96 7.88
C ILE A 245 25.89 -32.98 7.71
N SER A 246 26.09 -33.90 8.66
CA SER A 246 27.16 -34.93 8.58
C SER A 246 26.66 -36.28 8.08
N GLY A 247 25.35 -36.57 8.22
CA GLY A 247 24.78 -37.88 7.94
C GLY A 247 24.83 -38.82 9.16
N GLY A 248 24.89 -40.13 8.86
CA GLY A 248 25.01 -41.18 9.87
C GLY A 248 23.79 -41.35 10.78
N ASP A 249 24.04 -41.96 11.94
CA ASP A 249 23.07 -42.05 13.05
C ASP A 249 22.89 -40.67 13.71
N PRO A 250 21.66 -40.18 13.97
CA PRO A 250 21.45 -38.94 14.72
C PRO A 250 21.95 -38.98 16.17
N ASN A 251 22.05 -40.16 16.80
CA ASN A 251 22.39 -40.26 18.22
C ASN A 251 23.89 -40.28 18.49
N SER A 252 24.72 -40.72 17.54
CA SER A 252 26.17 -40.83 17.71
C SER A 252 26.98 -40.06 16.66
N ILE A 253 28.15 -39.59 17.08
CA ILE A 253 29.19 -39.05 16.22
C ILE A 253 30.13 -40.19 15.87
N GLY A 254 30.23 -40.54 14.59
CA GLY A 254 31.15 -41.56 14.07
C GLY A 254 32.57 -41.02 13.87
N PRO A 255 33.58 -41.90 13.73
CA PRO A 255 35.00 -41.55 13.64
C PRO A 255 35.36 -40.46 12.62
N THR A 256 34.71 -40.45 11.47
CA THR A 256 34.96 -39.51 10.37
C THR A 256 34.22 -38.18 10.53
N GLU A 257 33.16 -38.14 11.34
CA GLU A 257 32.25 -36.99 11.47
C GLU A 257 32.75 -35.95 12.48
N TRP A 258 33.62 -36.34 13.42
CA TRP A 258 34.17 -35.49 14.47
C TRP A 258 34.71 -34.14 14.00
N LYS A 259 35.46 -34.14 12.89
CA LYS A 259 36.00 -32.90 12.31
C LYS A 259 34.89 -31.93 11.91
N SER A 260 33.86 -32.43 11.23
CA SER A 260 32.71 -31.65 10.78
C SER A 260 31.85 -31.18 11.96
N PHE A 261 31.58 -32.06 12.92
CA PHE A 261 30.73 -31.80 14.07
C PHE A 261 31.32 -30.73 15.01
N VAL A 262 32.59 -30.85 15.39
CA VAL A 262 33.23 -29.90 16.32
C VAL A 262 33.46 -28.54 15.64
N LEU A 263 33.80 -28.51 14.34
CA LEU A 263 33.87 -27.25 13.58
C LEU A 263 32.49 -26.57 13.44
N LEU A 264 31.43 -27.34 13.23
CA LEU A 264 30.05 -26.82 13.21
C LEU A 264 29.67 -26.23 14.57
N GLY A 265 29.92 -26.95 15.67
CA GLY A 265 29.66 -26.46 17.03
C GLY A 265 30.41 -25.15 17.33
N ALA A 266 31.70 -25.10 17.01
CA ALA A 266 32.53 -23.90 17.19
C ALA A 266 32.04 -22.72 16.36
N ARG A 267 31.77 -22.92 15.05
CA ARG A 267 31.26 -21.86 14.15
C ARG A 267 29.85 -21.40 14.53
N GLY A 268 28.98 -22.30 14.97
CA GLY A 268 27.64 -21.98 15.49
C GLY A 268 27.70 -21.14 16.76
N TYR A 269 28.56 -21.50 17.72
CA TYR A 269 28.76 -20.71 18.94
C TYR A 269 29.37 -19.34 18.64
N LEU A 270 30.35 -19.27 17.73
CA LEU A 270 30.91 -18.01 17.25
C LEU A 270 29.86 -17.10 16.62
N GLN A 271 28.96 -17.64 15.80
CA GLN A 271 27.90 -16.83 15.19
C GLN A 271 26.84 -16.38 16.21
N TYR A 272 26.59 -17.17 17.26
CA TYR A 272 25.82 -16.73 18.43
C TYR A 272 26.50 -15.58 19.19
N LEU A 273 27.82 -15.69 19.47
CA LEU A 273 28.59 -14.63 20.12
C LEU A 273 28.62 -13.35 19.28
N ARG A 274 28.76 -13.47 17.96
CA ARG A 274 28.74 -12.33 17.02
C ARG A 274 27.38 -11.61 17.05
N TYR A 275 26.28 -12.36 17.09
CA TYR A 275 24.94 -11.80 17.32
C TYR A 275 24.83 -11.12 18.69
N TYR A 276 25.27 -11.79 19.77
CA TYR A 276 25.19 -11.27 21.14
C TYR A 276 25.91 -9.92 21.27
N TYR A 277 27.16 -9.81 20.82
CA TYR A 277 27.96 -8.60 20.98
C TYR A 277 27.59 -7.50 19.97
N PHE A 278 27.49 -7.80 18.67
CA PHE A 278 27.45 -6.76 17.63
C PHE A 278 26.06 -6.48 17.05
N ILE A 279 25.07 -7.35 17.29
CA ILE A 279 23.68 -7.14 16.85
C ILE A 279 22.79 -6.79 18.04
N LYS A 280 22.81 -7.61 19.10
CA LYS A 280 21.97 -7.42 20.29
C LYS A 280 22.50 -6.33 21.25
N SER A 281 23.82 -6.26 21.46
CA SER A 281 24.42 -5.35 22.46
C SER A 281 25.00 -4.05 21.90
N ALA A 282 25.03 -3.87 20.58
CA ALA A 282 25.50 -2.63 19.95
C ALA A 282 24.48 -1.49 20.09
N SER A 283 24.93 -0.24 20.24
CA SER A 283 24.06 0.94 20.35
C SER A 283 23.28 1.24 19.05
N GLU A 284 22.10 1.84 19.17
CA GLU A 284 21.18 2.06 18.04
C GLU A 284 21.72 2.99 16.94
N THR A 285 22.56 3.95 17.33
CA THR A 285 23.24 4.90 16.43
C THR A 285 24.17 4.23 15.42
N GLY A 286 24.56 2.97 15.63
CA GLY A 286 25.47 2.21 14.78
C GLY A 286 24.80 1.42 13.65
N SER A 287 23.75 1.92 13.01
CA SER A 287 22.93 1.15 12.05
C SER A 287 23.73 0.56 10.87
N GLY A 288 24.61 1.34 10.24
CA GLY A 288 25.53 0.84 9.19
C GLY A 288 26.57 -0.16 9.70
N ILE A 289 27.00 -0.02 10.96
CA ILE A 289 27.91 -0.97 11.61
C ILE A 289 27.18 -2.31 11.85
N ARG A 290 25.99 -2.29 12.47
CA ARG A 290 25.11 -3.46 12.65
C ARG A 290 24.84 -4.18 11.32
N LEU A 291 24.57 -3.43 10.25
CA LEU A 291 24.35 -3.97 8.90
C LEU A 291 25.62 -4.63 8.32
N GLY A 292 26.79 -4.02 8.52
CA GLY A 292 28.09 -4.61 8.14
C GLY A 292 28.35 -5.96 8.84
N TYR A 293 28.07 -6.04 10.15
CA TYR A 293 28.15 -7.30 10.90
C TYR A 293 27.10 -8.32 10.48
N LEU A 294 25.87 -7.90 10.19
CA LEU A 294 24.81 -8.81 9.72
C LEU A 294 25.18 -9.40 8.35
N ALA A 295 25.72 -8.58 7.44
CA ALA A 295 26.26 -9.05 6.18
C ALA A 295 27.40 -10.06 6.41
N ARG A 296 28.43 -9.71 7.19
CA ARG A 296 29.55 -10.64 7.43
C ARG A 296 29.11 -11.93 8.14
N SER A 297 28.16 -11.82 9.07
CA SER A 297 27.52 -12.97 9.73
C SER A 297 26.88 -13.92 8.72
N LEU A 298 26.12 -13.37 7.76
CA LEU A 298 25.49 -14.18 6.71
C LEU A 298 26.53 -14.76 5.75
N GLU A 299 27.57 -14.01 5.39
CA GLU A 299 28.67 -14.50 4.54
C GLU A 299 29.38 -15.71 5.16
N ASP A 300 29.79 -15.60 6.43
CA ASP A 300 30.47 -16.67 7.17
C ASP A 300 29.53 -17.85 7.47
N LEU A 301 28.25 -17.60 7.76
CA LEU A 301 27.27 -18.66 8.02
C LEU A 301 26.95 -19.46 6.74
N LEU A 302 26.76 -18.79 5.60
CA LEU A 302 26.55 -19.44 4.30
C LEU A 302 27.83 -20.19 3.89
N GLY A 303 29.02 -19.63 4.13
CA GLY A 303 30.30 -20.32 3.95
C GLY A 303 30.46 -21.55 4.85
N ALA A 304 30.04 -21.46 6.11
CA ALA A 304 30.10 -22.58 7.05
C ALA A 304 29.19 -23.73 6.63
N PHE A 305 27.95 -23.45 6.19
CA PHE A 305 27.06 -24.48 5.63
C PHE A 305 27.56 -25.02 4.28
N GLN A 306 28.20 -24.19 3.44
CA GLN A 306 28.87 -24.65 2.21
C GLN A 306 29.96 -25.69 2.53
N ASP A 307 30.95 -25.31 3.36
CA ASP A 307 32.08 -26.18 3.76
C ASP A 307 31.61 -27.53 4.31
N LEU A 308 30.54 -27.52 5.13
CA LEU A 308 30.03 -28.71 5.79
C LEU A 308 29.18 -29.59 4.87
N LEU A 309 28.41 -28.98 3.96
CA LEU A 309 27.63 -29.73 3.00
C LEU A 309 28.51 -30.41 1.93
N ASP A 310 29.62 -29.78 1.55
CA ASP A 310 30.67 -30.40 0.72
C ASP A 310 31.39 -31.58 1.42
N GLN A 311 31.23 -31.72 2.74
CA GLN A 311 31.72 -32.86 3.53
C GLN A 311 30.65 -33.93 3.81
N LYS A 312 29.36 -33.65 3.56
CA LYS A 312 28.27 -34.64 3.70
C LYS A 312 28.42 -35.72 2.62
N PRO A 313 28.21 -37.02 2.92
CA PRO A 313 28.14 -38.06 1.90
C PRO A 313 27.04 -37.77 0.85
N VAL A 314 27.28 -38.17 -0.40
CA VAL A 314 26.30 -38.02 -1.48
C VAL A 314 25.10 -38.94 -1.22
N ASP A 315 23.93 -38.33 -1.01
CA ASP A 315 22.66 -39.04 -0.86
C ASP A 315 21.93 -39.13 -2.21
N ALA A 316 21.37 -40.30 -2.51
CA ALA A 316 20.53 -40.52 -3.69
C ALA A 316 19.21 -39.72 -3.63
N SER A 317 18.74 -39.32 -2.43
CA SER A 317 17.57 -38.44 -2.28
C SER A 317 17.76 -37.05 -2.91
N CYS A 318 19.02 -36.61 -3.10
CA CYS A 318 19.37 -35.33 -3.72
C CYS A 318 19.17 -35.30 -5.25
N GLY A 319 18.83 -36.43 -5.87
CA GLY A 319 18.54 -36.56 -7.30
C GLY A 319 19.70 -37.12 -8.12
N ALA A 320 19.59 -37.05 -9.45
CA ALA A 320 20.51 -37.75 -10.37
C ALA A 320 21.94 -37.16 -10.45
N ALA A 321 22.22 -36.04 -9.78
CA ALA A 321 23.55 -35.45 -9.70
C ALA A 321 24.26 -35.93 -8.43
N LYS A 322 25.55 -36.30 -8.54
CA LYS A 322 26.39 -36.69 -7.39
C LYS A 322 26.79 -35.47 -6.54
N VAL A 323 25.82 -34.82 -5.92
CA VAL A 323 25.97 -33.59 -5.16
C VAL A 323 25.21 -33.72 -3.85
N SER A 324 25.90 -33.48 -2.74
CA SER A 324 25.31 -33.50 -1.41
C SER A 324 24.34 -32.33 -1.20
N CYS A 325 23.22 -32.60 -0.56
CA CYS A 325 22.17 -31.62 -0.32
C CYS A 325 21.55 -31.75 1.08
N ILE A 326 20.83 -30.71 1.49
CA ILE A 326 19.86 -30.77 2.59
C ILE A 326 18.48 -30.73 1.94
N SER A 327 17.69 -31.77 2.16
CA SER A 327 16.32 -31.89 1.66
C SER A 327 15.36 -30.97 2.41
N LYS A 328 14.22 -30.61 1.78
CA LYS A 328 13.14 -29.89 2.45
C LYS A 328 12.69 -30.62 3.73
N GLN A 329 12.66 -31.96 3.74
CA GLN A 329 12.25 -32.71 4.93
C GLN A 329 13.26 -32.58 6.07
N GLU A 330 14.57 -32.63 5.80
CA GLU A 330 15.58 -32.36 6.84
C GLU A 330 15.46 -30.94 7.40
N ILE A 331 15.12 -29.95 6.56
CA ILE A 331 14.86 -28.58 7.01
C ILE A 331 13.59 -28.50 7.87
N THR A 332 12.50 -29.17 7.49
CA THR A 332 11.28 -29.32 8.31
C THR A 332 11.60 -29.95 9.66
N ASP A 333 12.25 -31.11 9.65
CA ASP A 333 12.65 -31.85 10.85
C ASP A 333 13.49 -30.99 11.81
N ILE A 334 14.46 -30.22 11.29
CA ILE A 334 15.26 -29.30 12.11
C ILE A 334 14.37 -28.20 12.69
N LEU A 335 13.67 -27.44 11.83
CA LEU A 335 12.98 -26.22 12.26
C LEU A 335 11.78 -26.51 13.19
N MET A 336 11.07 -27.62 13.00
CA MET A 336 10.07 -28.08 13.97
C MET A 336 10.71 -28.38 15.33
N THR A 337 11.86 -29.07 15.34
CA THR A 337 12.60 -29.34 16.60
C THR A 337 13.14 -28.05 17.24
N PHE A 338 13.41 -26.98 16.47
CA PHE A 338 13.70 -25.66 17.02
C PHE A 338 12.47 -25.06 17.74
N ALA A 339 11.26 -25.22 17.19
CA ALA A 339 10.03 -24.72 17.84
C ALA A 339 9.73 -25.44 19.17
N ASP A 340 10.03 -26.74 19.27
CA ASP A 340 9.91 -27.51 20.51
C ASP A 340 10.85 -27.01 21.64
N VAL A 341 11.98 -26.38 21.28
CA VAL A 341 13.00 -25.89 22.23
C VAL A 341 12.88 -24.38 22.51
N TRP A 342 12.36 -23.61 21.56
CA TRP A 342 12.14 -22.17 21.67
C TRP A 342 10.68 -21.83 21.34
N SER A 343 9.86 -21.69 22.40
CA SER A 343 8.40 -21.39 22.33
C SER A 343 8.02 -20.22 21.42
N ASP A 344 8.90 -19.24 21.31
CA ASP A 344 8.66 -17.98 20.61
C ASP A 344 8.93 -18.13 19.10
N PHE A 345 9.59 -19.22 18.68
CA PHE A 345 9.86 -19.55 17.29
C PHE A 345 8.76 -20.49 16.74
N GLN A 346 7.78 -19.91 16.07
CA GLN A 346 6.71 -20.67 15.41
C GLN A 346 7.02 -20.92 13.93
N VAL A 347 6.79 -22.16 13.47
CA VAL A 347 7.07 -22.59 12.09
C VAL A 347 6.04 -23.62 11.63
N SER A 348 5.93 -23.83 10.31
CA SER A 348 5.12 -24.90 9.72
C SER A 348 5.74 -25.45 8.45
N GLU A 349 5.35 -26.65 8.04
CA GLU A 349 5.79 -27.24 6.75
C GLU A 349 5.41 -26.37 5.55
N LYS A 350 4.30 -25.62 5.66
CA LYS A 350 3.82 -24.68 4.64
C LYS A 350 4.71 -23.43 4.61
N LEU A 351 5.06 -22.85 5.76
CA LEU A 351 5.99 -21.71 5.82
C LEU A 351 7.34 -22.09 5.21
N ILE A 352 7.84 -23.28 5.55
CA ILE A 352 9.08 -23.83 4.98
C ILE A 352 8.94 -24.09 3.47
N SER A 353 7.77 -24.54 3.00
CA SER A 353 7.51 -24.71 1.56
C SER A 353 7.54 -23.38 0.80
N GLU A 354 6.96 -22.31 1.35
CA GLU A 354 7.02 -20.98 0.73
C GLU A 354 8.42 -20.37 0.83
N ALA A 355 9.11 -20.54 1.97
CA ALA A 355 10.50 -20.14 2.15
C ALA A 355 11.45 -20.83 1.16
N MET A 356 11.21 -22.11 0.82
CA MET A 356 11.97 -22.83 -0.21
C MET A 356 11.72 -22.28 -1.63
N LYS A 357 10.50 -21.81 -1.93
CA LYS A 357 10.25 -21.06 -3.19
C LYS A 357 11.00 -19.73 -3.21
N ILE A 358 11.06 -19.01 -2.08
CA ILE A 358 11.85 -17.77 -1.96
C ILE A 358 13.36 -18.06 -2.10
N LYS A 359 13.87 -19.13 -1.47
CA LYS A 359 15.25 -19.64 -1.68
C LYS A 359 15.54 -19.87 -3.16
N LYS A 360 14.59 -20.47 -3.90
CA LYS A 360 14.72 -20.69 -5.34
C LYS A 360 14.76 -19.37 -6.13
N VAL A 361 14.02 -18.34 -5.73
CA VAL A 361 14.11 -17.01 -6.36
C VAL A 361 15.45 -16.33 -6.07
N ILE A 362 15.97 -16.37 -4.84
CA ILE A 362 17.17 -15.60 -4.46
C ILE A 362 18.47 -16.37 -4.80
N PHE A 363 18.53 -17.67 -4.57
CA PHE A 363 19.73 -18.52 -4.75
C PHE A 363 19.61 -19.52 -5.91
N GLY A 364 18.43 -19.74 -6.48
CA GLY A 364 18.22 -20.72 -7.55
C GLY A 364 18.13 -22.17 -7.06
N GLY A 365 18.41 -23.10 -7.97
CA GLY A 365 18.32 -24.54 -7.70
C GLY A 365 16.87 -25.02 -7.68
N THR A 366 16.53 -25.92 -6.76
CA THR A 366 15.15 -26.35 -6.53
C THR A 366 14.56 -25.75 -5.25
N ASP A 367 13.25 -25.90 -5.11
CA ASP A 367 12.43 -25.71 -3.93
C ASP A 367 12.27 -27.00 -3.08
N THR A 368 12.95 -28.09 -3.46
CA THR A 368 12.97 -29.37 -2.74
C THR A 368 14.26 -29.63 -1.97
N ASN A 369 15.37 -28.96 -2.32
CA ASN A 369 16.65 -29.09 -1.63
C ASN A 369 17.51 -27.81 -1.67
N ILE A 370 18.51 -27.77 -0.79
CA ILE A 370 19.58 -26.78 -0.75
C ILE A 370 20.91 -27.51 -1.00
N THR A 371 21.72 -26.97 -1.90
CA THR A 371 23.04 -27.49 -2.30
C THR A 371 24.15 -26.50 -1.98
N SER A 372 25.41 -26.94 -1.96
CA SER A 372 26.57 -26.05 -1.74
C SER A 372 26.64 -24.87 -2.72
N ARG A 373 26.15 -25.06 -3.95
CA ARG A 373 26.04 -24.01 -4.98
C ARG A 373 25.00 -22.93 -4.63
N ASP A 374 23.97 -23.27 -3.88
CA ASP A 374 22.98 -22.29 -3.41
C ASP A 374 23.58 -21.43 -2.28
N PHE A 375 24.35 -22.04 -1.37
CA PHE A 375 25.13 -21.32 -0.36
C PHE A 375 26.21 -20.43 -0.99
N GLU A 376 26.94 -20.93 -1.99
CA GLU A 376 27.93 -20.16 -2.77
C GLU A 376 27.29 -18.93 -3.43
N ARG A 377 26.16 -19.10 -4.14
CA ARG A 377 25.42 -17.98 -4.75
C ARG A 377 24.88 -17.01 -3.70
N GLY A 378 24.41 -17.51 -2.56
CA GLY A 378 23.97 -16.67 -1.45
C GLY A 378 25.10 -15.78 -0.94
N LYS A 379 26.25 -16.39 -0.62
CA LYS A 379 27.48 -15.70 -0.18
C LYS A 379 27.91 -14.62 -1.17
N ASN A 380 27.95 -14.94 -2.46
CA ASN A 380 28.31 -14.01 -3.53
C ASN A 380 27.31 -12.83 -3.69
N LYS A 381 26.10 -12.92 -3.12
CA LYS A 381 25.08 -11.86 -3.14
C LYS A 381 25.00 -11.04 -1.86
N VAL A 382 25.58 -11.50 -0.75
CA VAL A 382 25.59 -10.77 0.53
C VAL A 382 26.15 -9.36 0.36
N ALA A 383 27.25 -9.19 -0.37
CA ALA A 383 27.85 -7.88 -0.64
C ALA A 383 26.92 -6.95 -1.44
N SER A 384 26.21 -7.49 -2.44
CA SER A 384 25.25 -6.74 -3.24
C SER A 384 24.00 -6.36 -2.45
N LEU A 385 23.47 -7.28 -1.63
CA LEU A 385 22.35 -7.01 -0.72
C LEU A 385 22.72 -5.95 0.33
N LYS A 386 23.92 -6.06 0.93
CA LYS A 386 24.47 -5.03 1.81
C LYS A 386 24.48 -3.66 1.11
N THR A 387 25.03 -3.59 -0.11
CA THR A 387 25.08 -2.37 -0.92
C THR A 387 23.68 -1.78 -1.19
N VAL A 388 22.69 -2.64 -1.50
CA VAL A 388 21.29 -2.24 -1.72
C VAL A 388 20.67 -1.61 -0.47
N VAL A 389 20.96 -2.15 0.72
CA VAL A 389 20.46 -1.63 2.00
C VAL A 389 21.23 -0.38 2.43
N GLU A 390 22.55 -0.32 2.26
CA GLU A 390 23.35 0.89 2.55
C GLU A 390 22.91 2.10 1.71
N LYS A 391 22.47 1.90 0.47
CA LYS A 391 21.88 2.95 -0.39
C LYS A 391 20.49 3.44 0.08
N THR A 392 19.67 2.56 0.67
CA THR A 392 18.26 2.88 1.01
C THR A 392 18.07 3.31 2.47
N LEU A 393 18.87 2.79 3.40
CA LEU A 393 18.78 3.06 4.84
C LEU A 393 18.81 4.56 5.21
N PRO A 394 19.61 5.45 4.58
CA PRO A 394 19.58 6.89 4.87
C PRO A 394 18.24 7.58 4.59
N TYR A 395 17.39 6.96 3.77
CA TYR A 395 16.10 7.48 3.34
C TYR A 395 14.92 6.68 3.90
N TYR A 396 15.16 5.76 4.87
CA TYR A 396 14.13 4.86 5.40
C TYR A 396 12.84 5.59 5.80
N GLN A 397 12.96 6.71 6.54
CA GLN A 397 11.83 7.53 6.97
C GLN A 397 10.94 8.01 5.80
N VAL A 398 11.54 8.29 4.63
CA VAL A 398 10.80 8.70 3.44
C VAL A 398 9.94 7.54 2.94
N TYR A 399 10.46 6.32 2.98
CA TYR A 399 9.80 5.10 2.52
C TYR A 399 8.79 4.53 3.51
N SER A 400 8.98 4.72 4.82
CA SER A 400 8.07 4.28 5.90
C SER A 400 6.87 5.20 6.12
N THR A 401 6.77 6.32 5.39
CA THR A 401 5.80 7.42 5.58
C THR A 401 6.01 8.28 6.84
N GLU A 402 7.12 8.10 7.55
CA GLU A 402 7.45 8.78 8.81
C GLU A 402 8.24 10.10 8.64
N TRP A 403 8.70 10.42 7.42
CA TRP A 403 9.52 11.60 7.17
C TRP A 403 8.73 12.91 7.30
N ASP A 404 9.00 13.65 8.37
CA ASP A 404 8.50 15.01 8.54
C ASP A 404 9.27 15.99 7.63
N ARG A 405 8.66 16.27 6.48
CA ARG A 405 9.11 17.28 5.51
C ARG A 405 9.28 18.69 6.08
N SER A 406 8.62 19.03 7.20
CA SER A 406 8.53 20.42 7.69
C SER A 406 9.85 20.95 8.26
N ASN A 407 10.78 20.04 8.56
CA ASN A 407 12.17 20.33 8.96
C ASN A 407 13.04 20.90 7.83
N PHE A 408 12.51 21.00 6.60
CA PHE A 408 13.22 21.45 5.41
C PHE A 408 12.41 22.54 4.68
N ASP A 409 13.09 23.45 3.96
CA ASP A 409 12.39 24.30 3.00
C ASP A 409 11.85 23.45 1.83
N TYR A 410 10.82 23.95 1.15
CA TYR A 410 10.10 23.22 0.11
C TYR A 410 11.00 22.72 -1.04
N ASN A 411 12.05 23.45 -1.42
CA ASN A 411 12.94 23.05 -2.51
C ASN A 411 13.95 22.00 -2.02
N THR A 412 14.54 22.18 -0.84
CA THR A 412 15.43 21.18 -0.23
C THR A 412 14.68 19.88 0.06
N ALA A 413 13.45 19.97 0.57
CA ALA A 413 12.55 18.82 0.76
C ALA A 413 12.32 18.05 -0.56
N GLN A 414 12.00 18.74 -1.65
CA GLN A 414 11.82 18.10 -2.96
C GLN A 414 13.11 17.47 -3.51
N ASN A 415 14.27 18.10 -3.31
CA ASN A 415 15.56 17.56 -3.75
C ASN A 415 15.93 16.30 -2.96
N PHE A 416 15.81 16.33 -1.62
CA PHE A 416 16.01 15.16 -0.77
C PHE A 416 15.05 14.01 -1.13
N PHE A 417 13.77 14.32 -1.35
CA PHE A 417 12.79 13.32 -1.83
C PHE A 417 13.17 12.75 -3.19
N LYS A 418 13.66 13.57 -4.13
CA LYS A 418 14.11 13.12 -5.45
C LYS A 418 15.34 12.20 -5.36
N GLU A 419 16.26 12.49 -4.44
CA GLU A 419 17.41 11.63 -4.15
C GLU A 419 16.98 10.30 -3.51
N ALA A 420 16.03 10.33 -2.57
CA ALA A 420 15.39 9.13 -2.02
C ALA A 420 14.70 8.29 -3.11
N ALA A 421 13.88 8.92 -3.96
CA ALA A 421 13.13 8.28 -5.03
C ALA A 421 14.05 7.60 -6.06
N ASN A 422 15.13 8.29 -6.46
CA ASN A 422 16.17 7.75 -7.35
C ASN A 422 16.91 6.57 -6.70
N ASN A 423 17.30 6.68 -5.42
CA ASN A 423 17.96 5.59 -4.71
C ASN A 423 17.04 4.37 -4.58
N LEU A 424 15.76 4.54 -4.26
CA LEU A 424 14.79 3.44 -4.21
C LEU A 424 14.66 2.75 -5.57
N GLN A 425 14.49 3.52 -6.66
CA GLN A 425 14.36 2.95 -8.01
C GLN A 425 15.64 2.20 -8.44
N ASN A 426 16.81 2.73 -8.12
CA ASN A 426 18.09 2.09 -8.44
C ASN A 426 18.31 0.82 -7.60
N SER A 427 18.15 0.89 -6.28
CA SER A 427 18.27 -0.27 -5.38
C SER A 427 17.22 -1.35 -5.65
N ALA A 428 16.00 -0.99 -6.04
CA ALA A 428 14.99 -1.95 -6.51
C ALA A 428 15.41 -2.63 -7.83
N GLY A 429 16.06 -1.88 -8.72
CA GLY A 429 16.65 -2.39 -9.95
C GLY A 429 17.83 -3.35 -9.72
N ASP A 430 18.74 -2.97 -8.82
CA ASP A 430 19.88 -3.79 -8.37
C ASP A 430 19.38 -5.08 -7.72
N LEU A 431 18.45 -4.99 -6.76
CA LEU A 431 17.84 -6.14 -6.08
C LEU A 431 17.18 -7.10 -7.06
N GLY A 432 16.42 -6.58 -8.04
CA GLY A 432 15.79 -7.41 -9.07
C GLY A 432 16.78 -8.08 -10.02
N ALA A 433 18.02 -7.60 -10.12
CA ALA A 433 19.10 -8.29 -10.84
C ALA A 433 19.77 -9.41 -10.01
N LEU A 434 19.51 -9.48 -8.70
CA LEU A 434 20.01 -10.55 -7.83
C LEU A 434 19.10 -11.79 -7.80
N PHE A 435 17.96 -11.80 -8.48
CA PHE A 435 17.04 -12.95 -8.49
C PHE A 435 17.35 -13.94 -9.63
N GLU A 436 17.42 -15.23 -9.30
CA GLU A 436 17.80 -16.32 -10.20
C GLU A 436 16.66 -16.94 -10.99
N ASP A 437 15.43 -16.89 -10.47
CA ASP A 437 14.31 -17.68 -10.97
C ASP A 437 12.99 -16.89 -10.87
N SER A 438 11.92 -17.51 -11.36
CA SER A 438 10.58 -16.94 -11.47
C SER A 438 9.74 -17.23 -10.22
N TYR A 439 8.80 -16.33 -9.89
CA TYR A 439 7.94 -16.46 -8.71
C TYR A 439 6.48 -16.19 -9.04
N SER A 440 5.57 -17.05 -8.56
CA SER A 440 4.14 -16.76 -8.64
C SER A 440 3.74 -15.79 -7.54
N ILE A 441 3.05 -14.72 -7.93
CA ILE A 441 2.47 -13.71 -7.04
C ILE A 441 1.49 -14.35 -6.02
N ASP A 442 0.86 -15.48 -6.35
CA ASP A 442 -0.04 -16.23 -5.44
C ASP A 442 0.69 -16.87 -4.24
N ASN A 443 1.99 -17.17 -4.38
CA ASN A 443 2.80 -17.66 -3.28
C ASN A 443 2.99 -16.58 -2.20
N LEU A 444 2.93 -15.28 -2.55
CA LEU A 444 3.06 -14.20 -1.57
C LEU A 444 1.88 -14.18 -0.60
N VAL A 445 0.66 -14.39 -1.09
CA VAL A 445 -0.52 -14.58 -0.21
C VAL A 445 -0.34 -15.83 0.63
N SER A 446 0.05 -16.96 0.01
CA SER A 446 0.25 -18.23 0.72
C SER A 446 1.28 -18.15 1.85
N LEU A 447 2.34 -17.34 1.65
CA LEU A 447 3.37 -16.99 2.63
C LEU A 447 2.80 -16.10 3.74
N LEU A 448 2.20 -14.95 3.39
CA LEU A 448 1.70 -13.99 4.37
C LEU A 448 0.58 -14.59 5.24
N THR A 449 -0.37 -15.33 4.65
CA THR A 449 -1.39 -16.06 5.44
C THR A 449 -0.77 -17.05 6.42
N GLU A 450 0.41 -17.58 6.12
CA GLU A 450 1.12 -18.49 7.02
C GLU A 450 1.91 -17.74 8.11
N VAL A 451 2.48 -16.58 7.80
CA VAL A 451 3.10 -15.69 8.79
C VAL A 451 2.04 -15.16 9.77
N ASP A 452 0.93 -14.60 9.28
CA ASP A 452 -0.19 -14.11 10.11
C ASP A 452 -0.80 -15.22 10.99
N ARG A 453 -0.69 -16.49 10.59
CA ARG A 453 -1.17 -17.67 11.34
C ARG A 453 -0.23 -18.08 12.48
N LEU A 454 1.08 -17.89 12.31
CA LEU A 454 2.13 -18.29 13.25
C LEU A 454 2.58 -17.12 14.15
N TYR A 455 2.37 -15.89 13.70
CA TYR A 455 2.73 -14.65 14.38
C TYR A 455 1.55 -13.67 14.30
N PRO A 456 0.41 -13.97 14.96
CA PRO A 456 -0.77 -13.11 14.93
C PRO A 456 -0.49 -11.74 15.56
N SER A 457 -1.01 -10.69 14.94
CA SER A 457 -0.96 -9.31 15.44
C SER A 457 -1.86 -9.13 16.67
N ASP A 458 -1.38 -8.41 17.69
CA ASP A 458 -2.17 -7.97 18.85
C ASP A 458 -3.41 -7.14 18.45
N ASP A 459 -3.35 -6.48 17.30
CA ASP A 459 -4.48 -5.80 16.67
C ASP A 459 -5.11 -6.72 15.61
N PRO A 460 -6.30 -7.32 15.86
CA PRO A 460 -6.97 -8.23 14.93
C PRO A 460 -7.58 -7.53 13.70
N LYS A 461 -7.37 -6.22 13.54
CA LYS A 461 -7.65 -5.50 12.28
C LYS A 461 -6.43 -5.45 11.36
N LYS A 462 -5.23 -5.76 11.86
CA LYS A 462 -3.98 -5.76 11.10
C LYS A 462 -3.58 -7.19 10.73
N HIS A 463 -4.13 -7.66 9.62
CA HIS A 463 -3.75 -8.92 8.98
C HIS A 463 -3.11 -8.62 7.62
N PRO A 464 -1.77 -8.43 7.55
CA PRO A 464 -1.04 -8.17 6.31
C PRO A 464 -1.40 -9.11 5.16
N ALA A 465 -1.71 -10.38 5.46
CA ALA A 465 -2.18 -11.34 4.47
C ALA A 465 -3.49 -10.92 3.81
N LEU A 466 -4.49 -10.54 4.61
CA LEU A 466 -5.82 -10.16 4.12
C LEU A 466 -5.78 -8.83 3.37
N ASP A 467 -4.95 -7.88 3.80
CA ASP A 467 -4.80 -6.61 3.10
C ASP A 467 -4.06 -6.77 1.78
N VAL A 468 -2.93 -7.49 1.75
CA VAL A 468 -2.21 -7.79 0.49
C VAL A 468 -3.10 -8.60 -0.45
N GLN A 469 -3.85 -9.60 0.03
CA GLN A 469 -4.73 -10.44 -0.78
C GLN A 469 -5.75 -9.62 -1.59
N LYS A 470 -6.28 -8.50 -1.05
CA LYS A 470 -7.19 -7.60 -1.78
C LYS A 470 -6.52 -6.97 -3.01
N TYR A 471 -5.28 -6.51 -2.88
CA TYR A 471 -4.55 -5.81 -3.95
C TYR A 471 -3.87 -6.74 -4.97
N ILE A 472 -3.69 -8.02 -4.64
CA ILE A 472 -3.00 -9.01 -5.50
C ILE A 472 -3.60 -9.14 -6.92
N PRO A 473 -4.93 -9.15 -7.14
CA PRO A 473 -5.52 -9.11 -8.48
C PRO A 473 -5.08 -7.87 -9.27
N LEU A 474 -5.13 -6.67 -8.67
CA LEU A 474 -4.66 -5.43 -9.31
C LEU A 474 -3.16 -5.52 -9.67
N VAL A 475 -2.32 -6.06 -8.79
CA VAL A 475 -0.87 -6.24 -9.05
C VAL A 475 -0.62 -7.23 -10.20
N LYS A 476 -1.38 -8.32 -10.29
CA LYS A 476 -1.32 -9.27 -11.42
C LYS A 476 -1.74 -8.60 -12.73
N ASP A 477 -2.84 -7.87 -12.72
CA ASP A 477 -3.39 -7.22 -13.91
C ASP A 477 -2.42 -6.13 -14.41
N ILE A 478 -1.82 -5.34 -13.52
CA ILE A 478 -0.73 -4.41 -13.86
C ILE A 478 0.50 -5.15 -14.41
N LYS A 479 0.97 -6.23 -13.76
CA LYS A 479 2.11 -7.05 -14.24
C LYS A 479 1.87 -7.55 -15.67
N ASN A 480 0.67 -8.04 -15.95
CA ASN A 480 0.28 -8.58 -17.25
C ASN A 480 0.14 -7.47 -18.31
N ILE A 481 -0.36 -6.28 -17.96
CA ILE A 481 -0.35 -5.10 -18.82
C ILE A 481 1.09 -4.66 -19.14
N VAL A 482 1.99 -4.59 -18.16
CA VAL A 482 3.37 -4.09 -18.32
C VAL A 482 4.21 -5.00 -19.23
N PHE A 483 4.08 -6.32 -19.10
CA PHE A 483 4.88 -7.28 -19.87
C PHE A 483 4.16 -7.90 -21.08
N SER A 484 2.88 -7.57 -21.29
CA SER A 484 1.99 -8.18 -22.30
C SER A 484 1.91 -9.71 -22.19
N GLU A 485 1.59 -10.18 -20.98
CA GLU A 485 1.45 -11.60 -20.64
C GLU A 485 0.10 -11.89 -20.00
N ASN A 486 -0.21 -13.16 -19.71
CA ASN A 486 -1.40 -13.55 -18.96
C ASN A 486 -1.08 -14.75 -18.05
N ASP A 487 -0.21 -14.51 -17.07
CA ASP A 487 0.15 -15.49 -16.04
C ASP A 487 0.40 -14.78 -14.69
N THR A 488 0.62 -15.55 -13.63
CA THR A 488 0.90 -14.98 -12.29
C THR A 488 2.39 -15.00 -11.93
N LEU A 489 3.27 -15.35 -12.88
CA LEU A 489 4.70 -15.50 -12.70
C LEU A 489 5.44 -14.19 -13.05
N ILE A 490 6.18 -13.63 -12.11
CA ILE A 490 7.24 -12.68 -12.43
C ILE A 490 8.46 -13.50 -12.84
N LYS A 491 8.88 -13.38 -14.11
CA LYS A 491 9.96 -14.18 -14.70
C LYS A 491 11.32 -13.58 -14.39
N LYS A 492 12.39 -14.39 -14.35
CA LYS A 492 13.76 -13.93 -14.03
C LYS A 492 14.13 -12.59 -14.68
N ALA A 493 13.95 -12.48 -16.00
CA ALA A 493 14.31 -11.30 -16.79
C ALA A 493 13.41 -10.06 -16.54
N GLN A 494 12.27 -10.22 -15.88
CA GLN A 494 11.31 -9.15 -15.59
C GLN A 494 11.60 -8.45 -14.26
N TRP A 495 12.26 -9.11 -13.31
CA TRP A 495 12.37 -8.65 -11.92
C TRP A 495 12.92 -7.23 -11.76
N SER A 496 14.04 -6.91 -12.41
CA SER A 496 14.64 -5.57 -12.34
C SER A 496 13.69 -4.48 -12.86
N ASP A 497 12.93 -4.75 -13.93
CA ASP A 497 11.95 -3.81 -14.47
C ASP A 497 10.69 -3.73 -13.61
N PHE A 498 10.17 -4.86 -13.14
CA PHE A 498 8.99 -4.94 -12.27
C PHE A 498 9.22 -4.17 -10.96
N LEU A 499 10.38 -4.35 -10.34
CA LEU A 499 10.75 -3.65 -9.10
C LEU A 499 11.02 -2.16 -9.35
N LYS A 500 11.64 -1.77 -10.47
CA LYS A 500 11.75 -0.35 -10.89
C LYS A 500 10.40 0.31 -11.09
N PHE A 501 9.45 -0.34 -11.79
CA PHE A 501 8.09 0.19 -11.97
C PHE A 501 7.36 0.29 -10.62
N SER A 502 7.44 -0.74 -9.79
CA SER A 502 6.84 -0.74 -8.43
C SER A 502 7.38 0.40 -7.57
N ALA A 503 8.69 0.61 -7.55
CA ALA A 503 9.32 1.73 -6.87
C ALA A 503 8.85 3.09 -7.42
N ARG A 504 8.68 3.23 -8.73
CA ARG A 504 8.17 4.47 -9.35
C ARG A 504 6.70 4.76 -9.01
N PHE A 505 5.84 3.73 -8.98
CA PHE A 505 4.46 3.88 -8.51
C PHE A 505 4.41 4.26 -7.02
N TYR A 506 5.21 3.61 -6.18
CA TYR A 506 5.31 3.94 -4.75
C TYR A 506 5.84 5.36 -4.53
N ASN A 507 6.87 5.78 -5.26
CA ASN A 507 7.38 7.15 -5.24
C ASN A 507 6.31 8.19 -5.66
N SER A 508 5.40 7.86 -6.58
CA SER A 508 4.26 8.75 -6.93
C SER A 508 3.27 8.88 -5.78
N TYR A 509 2.97 7.78 -5.09
CA TYR A 509 2.12 7.79 -3.89
C TYR A 509 2.75 8.59 -2.73
N LEU A 510 4.03 8.37 -2.46
CA LEU A 510 4.77 9.13 -1.44
C LEU A 510 4.83 10.62 -1.80
N PHE A 511 5.13 10.97 -3.05
CA PHE A 511 5.15 12.37 -3.49
C PHE A 511 3.78 13.03 -3.32
N HIS A 512 2.68 12.33 -3.65
CA HIS A 512 1.33 12.82 -3.37
C HIS A 512 1.11 13.09 -1.87
N ASN A 513 1.48 12.14 -1.00
CA ASN A 513 1.27 12.27 0.44
C ASN A 513 2.10 13.40 1.08
N TYR A 514 3.35 13.62 0.63
CA TYR A 514 4.23 14.65 1.17
C TYR A 514 4.07 16.05 0.53
N PHE A 515 3.75 16.16 -0.76
CA PHE A 515 3.81 17.45 -1.48
C PHE A 515 2.49 17.93 -2.08
N VAL A 516 1.50 17.06 -2.29
CA VAL A 516 0.20 17.46 -2.87
C VAL A 516 -0.88 17.53 -1.80
N LYS A 517 -1.11 16.43 -1.08
CA LYS A 517 -2.11 16.31 -0.01
C LYS A 517 -2.00 17.38 1.10
N PRO A 518 -0.80 17.86 1.51
CA PRO A 518 -0.70 18.86 2.58
C PRO A 518 -0.73 20.33 2.12
N GLU A 519 -0.83 20.60 0.81
CA GLU A 519 -0.82 21.97 0.26
C GLU A 519 -2.23 22.41 -0.16
N GLN A 520 -2.60 23.66 0.09
CA GLN A 520 -3.91 24.18 -0.29
C GLN A 520 -4.08 24.22 -1.82
N TYR A 521 -5.23 23.73 -2.31
CA TYR A 521 -5.58 23.79 -3.74
C TYR A 521 -5.41 25.19 -4.33
N GLY A 522 -4.84 25.28 -5.53
CA GLY A 522 -4.54 26.54 -6.22
C GLY A 522 -3.34 27.32 -5.67
N SER A 523 -2.72 26.93 -4.55
CA SER A 523 -1.49 27.58 -4.08
C SER A 523 -0.29 27.28 -4.99
N PRO A 524 0.73 28.16 -5.08
CA PRO A 524 1.88 27.93 -5.97
C PRO A 524 2.64 26.63 -5.69
N ARG A 525 2.68 26.20 -4.42
CA ARG A 525 3.24 24.91 -4.00
C ARG A 525 2.39 23.74 -4.45
N PHE A 526 1.06 23.80 -4.26
CA PHE A 526 0.15 22.79 -4.78
C PHE A 526 0.28 22.66 -6.31
N LEU A 527 0.37 23.77 -7.05
CA LEU A 527 0.50 23.75 -8.50
C LEU A 527 1.82 23.14 -8.98
N ASP A 528 2.94 23.51 -8.37
CA ASP A 528 4.25 22.92 -8.64
C ASP A 528 4.30 21.41 -8.32
N ALA A 529 3.77 21.01 -7.15
CA ALA A 529 3.71 19.62 -6.74
C ALA A 529 2.78 18.79 -7.64
N PHE A 530 1.56 19.26 -7.88
CA PHE A 530 0.59 18.57 -8.73
C PHE A 530 1.11 18.42 -10.16
N LYS A 531 1.83 19.43 -10.68
CA LYS A 531 2.56 19.34 -11.96
C LYS A 531 3.62 18.26 -11.94
N LYS A 532 4.52 18.26 -10.95
CA LYS A 532 5.59 17.26 -10.82
C LYS A 532 5.03 15.83 -10.69
N LEU A 533 3.97 15.65 -9.91
CA LEU A 533 3.24 14.38 -9.80
C LEU A 533 2.62 13.96 -11.14
N SER A 534 1.96 14.89 -11.84
CA SER A 534 1.33 14.61 -13.15
C SER A 534 2.38 14.23 -14.20
N ASP A 535 3.47 14.98 -14.30
CA ASP A 535 4.58 14.67 -15.22
C ASP A 535 5.22 13.32 -14.88
N GLN A 536 5.39 12.99 -13.58
CA GLN A 536 5.90 11.69 -13.14
C GLN A 536 4.96 10.55 -13.52
N VAL A 537 3.66 10.66 -13.20
CA VAL A 537 2.65 9.62 -13.53
C VAL A 537 2.54 9.41 -15.04
N LEU A 538 2.39 10.49 -15.83
CA LEU A 538 2.32 10.39 -17.30
C LEU A 538 3.60 9.80 -17.90
N THR A 539 4.77 10.04 -17.30
CA THR A 539 6.03 9.42 -17.74
C THR A 539 6.06 7.93 -17.40
N VAL A 540 5.63 7.52 -16.20
CA VAL A 540 5.47 6.09 -15.87
C VAL A 540 4.51 5.40 -16.84
N THR A 541 3.33 5.99 -17.10
CA THR A 541 2.37 5.43 -18.07
C THR A 541 2.97 5.36 -19.47
N LYS A 542 3.74 6.37 -19.91
CA LYS A 542 4.39 6.36 -21.22
C LYS A 542 5.42 5.25 -21.35
N ASP A 543 6.23 5.02 -20.32
CA ASP A 543 7.22 3.95 -20.30
C ASP A 543 6.56 2.56 -20.31
N VAL A 544 5.46 2.38 -19.57
CA VAL A 544 4.64 1.15 -19.62
C VAL A 544 4.08 0.93 -21.04
N VAL A 545 3.49 1.96 -21.66
CA VAL A 545 2.98 1.89 -23.03
C VAL A 545 4.09 1.54 -24.02
N LEU A 546 5.26 2.20 -23.93
CA LEU A 546 6.40 1.94 -24.82
C LEU A 546 7.03 0.56 -24.62
N LYS A 547 6.87 -0.07 -23.44
CA LYS A 547 7.31 -1.44 -23.17
C LYS A 547 6.44 -2.49 -23.88
N LYS A 548 5.16 -2.21 -24.11
CA LYS A 548 4.23 -3.12 -24.79
C LYS A 548 4.54 -3.21 -26.29
N LYS A 549 4.57 -4.43 -26.83
CA LYS A 549 4.85 -4.73 -28.26
C LYS A 549 3.98 -3.94 -29.26
N ASN A 550 2.74 -3.61 -28.88
CA ASN A 550 1.76 -2.88 -29.68
C ASN A 550 1.68 -1.37 -29.36
N GLN A 551 2.45 -0.88 -28.39
CA GLN A 551 2.44 0.51 -27.90
C GLN A 551 1.05 1.07 -27.56
N ILE A 552 0.17 0.21 -27.03
CA ILE A 552 -1.16 0.62 -26.57
C ILE A 552 -1.62 -0.22 -25.36
N ILE A 553 -2.12 0.45 -24.31
CA ILE A 553 -2.93 -0.19 -23.26
C ILE A 553 -4.38 -0.11 -23.74
N THR A 554 -4.98 -1.25 -24.07
CA THR A 554 -6.30 -1.34 -24.69
C THR A 554 -7.44 -0.93 -23.75
N ALA A 555 -8.60 -0.56 -24.29
CA ALA A 555 -9.79 -0.27 -23.48
C ALA A 555 -10.19 -1.43 -22.55
N ALA A 556 -9.98 -2.69 -22.96
CA ALA A 556 -10.22 -3.87 -22.12
C ALA A 556 -9.28 -3.92 -20.90
N GLU A 557 -8.00 -3.60 -21.08
CA GLU A 557 -7.02 -3.51 -20.00
C GLU A 557 -7.33 -2.34 -19.05
N VAL A 558 -7.81 -1.20 -19.57
CA VAL A 558 -8.25 -0.06 -18.74
C VAL A 558 -9.53 -0.38 -17.95
N ASN A 559 -10.51 -1.03 -18.59
CA ASN A 559 -11.74 -1.50 -17.93
C ASN A 559 -11.43 -2.49 -16.80
N LEU A 560 -10.49 -3.42 -17.01
CA LEU A 560 -10.05 -4.38 -16.00
C LEU A 560 -9.47 -3.67 -14.77
N ILE A 561 -8.55 -2.72 -14.97
CA ILE A 561 -7.98 -1.93 -13.86
C ILE A 561 -9.06 -1.09 -13.16
N ALA A 562 -9.96 -0.45 -13.89
CA ALA A 562 -11.04 0.34 -13.30
C ALA A 562 -12.02 -0.53 -12.48
N ALA A 563 -12.33 -1.76 -12.93
CA ALA A 563 -13.10 -2.72 -12.15
C ALA A 563 -12.38 -3.12 -10.85
N ARG A 564 -11.06 -3.37 -10.89
CA ARG A 564 -10.27 -3.60 -9.66
C ARG A 564 -10.31 -2.44 -8.69
N LEU A 565 -10.33 -1.20 -9.18
CA LEU A 565 -10.43 -0.02 -8.32
C LEU A 565 -11.81 0.10 -7.64
N VAL A 566 -12.88 -0.39 -8.26
CA VAL A 566 -14.21 -0.53 -7.60
C VAL A 566 -14.22 -1.70 -6.60
N GLU A 567 -13.62 -2.85 -6.94
CA GLU A 567 -13.45 -3.99 -6.01
C GLU A 567 -12.62 -3.64 -4.75
N LEU A 568 -11.81 -2.59 -4.83
CA LEU A 568 -10.91 -2.10 -3.76
C LEU A 568 -11.45 -0.88 -2.99
N ASP A 569 -12.70 -0.48 -3.24
CA ASP A 569 -13.34 0.71 -2.64
C ASP A 569 -12.59 2.04 -2.95
N LEU A 570 -11.77 2.06 -4.02
CA LEU A 570 -11.03 3.24 -4.50
C LEU A 570 -11.82 4.06 -5.55
N ILE A 571 -12.91 3.49 -6.08
CA ILE A 571 -13.92 4.14 -6.92
C ILE A 571 -15.30 3.78 -6.33
N PRO A 572 -16.30 4.67 -6.34
CA PRO A 572 -17.63 4.40 -5.77
C PRO A 572 -18.29 3.14 -6.36
N LYS A 573 -18.91 2.33 -5.49
CA LYS A 573 -19.47 1.00 -5.81
C LYS A 573 -20.69 1.02 -6.71
N GLU A 574 -21.32 2.18 -6.78
CA GLU A 574 -22.52 2.44 -7.55
C GLU A 574 -22.20 2.45 -9.06
N ILE A 575 -20.95 2.74 -9.45
CA ILE A 575 -20.50 2.78 -10.85
C ILE A 575 -20.40 1.37 -11.43
N THR A 576 -21.46 0.96 -12.16
CA THR A 576 -21.56 -0.37 -12.76
C THR A 576 -20.47 -0.65 -13.82
N PRO A 577 -20.09 -1.92 -14.09
CA PRO A 577 -19.09 -2.25 -15.11
C PRO A 577 -19.42 -1.73 -16.52
N GLN A 578 -20.71 -1.61 -16.87
CA GLN A 578 -21.16 -0.97 -18.10
C GLN A 578 -20.87 0.54 -18.10
N SER A 579 -21.10 1.21 -16.97
CA SER A 579 -20.76 2.63 -16.77
C SER A 579 -19.26 2.87 -16.88
N ILE A 580 -18.44 1.97 -16.33
CA ILE A 580 -16.98 1.99 -16.47
C ILE A 580 -16.58 1.93 -17.94
N ASP A 581 -17.03 0.90 -18.68
CA ASP A 581 -16.71 0.71 -20.10
C ASP A 581 -17.12 1.92 -20.96
N GLN A 582 -18.27 2.50 -20.66
CA GLN A 582 -18.77 3.72 -21.31
C GLN A 582 -17.90 4.96 -21.01
N ILE A 583 -17.59 5.24 -19.73
CA ILE A 583 -16.65 6.31 -19.35
C ILE A 583 -15.31 6.10 -20.04
N VAL A 584 -14.74 4.90 -19.96
CA VAL A 584 -13.44 4.56 -20.52
C VAL A 584 -13.43 4.75 -22.04
N LYS A 585 -14.47 4.33 -22.76
CA LYS A 585 -14.59 4.58 -24.21
C LYS A 585 -14.62 6.08 -24.55
N VAL A 586 -15.34 6.89 -23.79
CA VAL A 586 -15.40 8.36 -23.98
C VAL A 586 -14.05 9.00 -23.65
N VAL A 587 -13.46 8.66 -22.49
CA VAL A 587 -12.16 9.16 -22.04
C VAL A 587 -11.10 8.84 -23.08
N LEU A 588 -10.90 7.56 -23.42
CA LEU A 588 -9.85 7.13 -24.37
C LEU A 588 -10.00 7.75 -25.76
N ASN A 589 -11.21 7.73 -26.34
CA ASN A 589 -11.41 8.05 -27.75
C ASN A 589 -11.82 9.51 -28.01
N ARG A 590 -12.31 10.24 -27.00
CA ARG A 590 -12.78 11.64 -27.14
C ARG A 590 -12.04 12.67 -26.30
N ILE A 591 -11.42 12.28 -25.18
CA ILE A 591 -10.72 13.22 -24.26
C ILE A 591 -9.20 13.07 -24.36
N LEU A 592 -8.66 11.86 -24.16
CA LEU A 592 -7.21 11.64 -24.17
C LEU A 592 -6.63 11.65 -25.59
N TRP A 593 -7.41 11.27 -26.60
CA TRP A 593 -7.01 11.28 -28.01
C TRP A 593 -7.21 12.68 -28.64
N PRO A 594 -6.23 13.23 -29.40
CA PRO A 594 -6.38 14.52 -30.06
C PRO A 594 -7.64 14.62 -30.93
N ALA A 595 -8.46 15.65 -30.70
CA ALA A 595 -9.66 15.90 -31.48
C ALA A 595 -9.34 16.02 -32.99
N GLU A 596 -8.18 16.58 -33.32
CA GLU A 596 -7.66 16.77 -34.68
C GLU A 596 -7.31 15.45 -35.40
N LEU A 597 -7.20 14.34 -34.66
CA LEU A 597 -7.04 12.97 -35.18
C LEU A 597 -8.37 12.20 -35.14
N ARG A 598 -9.15 12.35 -34.06
CA ARG A 598 -10.53 11.84 -33.94
C ARG A 598 -11.39 12.24 -35.13
N LEU A 599 -11.34 13.53 -35.49
CA LEU A 599 -12.09 14.13 -36.60
C LEU A 599 -11.62 13.70 -38.00
N LYS A 600 -10.52 12.96 -38.09
CA LYS A 600 -10.04 12.29 -39.32
C LYS A 600 -10.42 10.80 -39.36
N GLY A 601 -11.30 10.35 -38.47
CA GLY A 601 -11.74 8.95 -38.36
C GLY A 601 -10.78 8.02 -37.63
N SER A 602 -9.67 8.53 -37.08
CA SER A 602 -8.74 7.71 -36.29
C SER A 602 -9.18 7.65 -34.83
N VAL A 603 -9.40 6.45 -34.30
CA VAL A 603 -9.66 6.18 -32.88
C VAL A 603 -8.81 4.98 -32.42
N PRO A 604 -7.98 5.11 -31.36
CA PRO A 604 -7.06 4.06 -30.95
C PRO A 604 -7.71 2.99 -30.07
N ASN A 605 -8.82 3.30 -29.40
CA ASN A 605 -9.48 2.48 -28.38
C ASN A 605 -8.52 1.98 -27.26
N GLY A 606 -7.63 2.87 -26.82
CA GLY A 606 -6.62 2.59 -25.79
C GLY A 606 -5.65 3.75 -25.57
N ILE A 607 -4.87 3.68 -24.49
CA ILE A 607 -3.85 4.67 -24.12
C ILE A 607 -2.60 4.43 -24.98
N THR A 608 -2.22 5.44 -25.75
CA THR A 608 -1.07 5.46 -26.67
C THR A 608 -0.07 6.55 -26.26
N PRO A 609 1.18 6.57 -26.79
CA PRO A 609 2.12 7.65 -26.50
C PRO A 609 1.54 9.03 -26.87
N THR A 610 0.86 9.12 -28.01
CA THR A 610 0.17 10.33 -28.48
C THR A 610 -0.93 10.81 -27.54
N SER A 611 -1.72 9.90 -26.96
CA SER A 611 -2.77 10.30 -26.02
C SER A 611 -2.18 10.83 -24.70
N ILE A 612 -1.07 10.25 -24.24
CA ILE A 612 -0.36 10.73 -23.04
C ILE A 612 0.25 12.11 -23.29
N ASP A 613 0.81 12.34 -24.47
CA ASP A 613 1.40 13.63 -24.84
C ASP A 613 0.32 14.71 -25.05
N ASN A 614 -0.88 14.35 -25.53
CA ASN A 614 -2.05 15.22 -25.57
C ASN A 614 -2.53 15.61 -24.15
N VAL A 615 -2.63 14.65 -23.23
CA VAL A 615 -2.95 14.94 -21.82
C VAL A 615 -1.91 15.86 -21.18
N ARG A 616 -0.61 15.63 -21.43
CA ARG A 616 0.44 16.54 -20.93
C ARG A 616 0.29 17.95 -21.50
N ALA A 617 -0.08 18.10 -22.77
CA ALA A 617 -0.33 19.40 -23.38
C ALA A 617 -1.53 20.13 -22.76
N GLU A 618 -2.67 19.46 -22.57
CA GLU A 618 -3.88 20.04 -21.95
C GLU A 618 -3.63 20.42 -20.48
N LEU A 619 -2.91 19.58 -19.72
CA LEU A 619 -2.47 19.92 -18.38
C LEU A 619 -1.49 21.10 -18.37
N GLN A 620 -0.52 21.16 -19.28
CA GLN A 620 0.43 22.28 -19.36
C GLN A 620 -0.28 23.61 -19.70
N ILE A 621 -1.33 23.59 -20.53
CA ILE A 621 -2.21 24.75 -20.76
C ILE A 621 -2.86 25.19 -19.45
N TRP A 622 -3.40 24.26 -18.67
CA TRP A 622 -3.99 24.58 -17.36
C TRP A 622 -2.95 25.13 -16.37
N TYR A 623 -1.81 24.46 -16.19
CA TYR A 623 -0.75 24.84 -15.26
C TYR A 623 -0.16 26.23 -15.54
N GLU A 624 0.23 26.51 -16.78
CA GLU A 624 0.84 27.81 -17.12
C GLU A 624 -0.17 28.95 -16.93
N THR A 625 -1.43 28.72 -17.33
CA THR A 625 -2.52 29.69 -17.16
C THR A 625 -2.82 29.96 -15.68
N GLU A 626 -2.91 28.91 -14.86
CA GLU A 626 -3.17 29.01 -13.43
C GLU A 626 -2.06 29.79 -12.71
N ALA A 627 -0.80 29.40 -12.92
CA ALA A 627 0.34 30.06 -12.30
C ALA A 627 0.46 31.54 -12.72
N TYR A 628 0.14 31.87 -13.98
CA TYR A 628 0.11 33.26 -14.43
C TYR A 628 -1.03 34.06 -13.79
N LEU A 629 -2.26 33.54 -13.78
CA LEU A 629 -3.41 34.26 -13.21
C LEU A 629 -3.31 34.43 -11.69
N TYR A 630 -2.77 33.43 -10.97
CA TYR A 630 -2.42 33.55 -9.56
C TYR A 630 -1.39 34.67 -9.33
N SER A 631 -0.35 34.76 -10.19
CA SER A 631 0.65 35.83 -10.08
C SER A 631 0.08 37.24 -10.33
N LEU A 632 -0.99 37.36 -11.13
CA LEU A 632 -1.71 38.62 -11.32
C LEU A 632 -2.66 38.97 -10.16
N THR A 633 -3.37 37.99 -9.62
CA THR A 633 -4.51 38.22 -8.70
C THR A 633 -4.21 37.97 -7.22
N ALA A 634 -2.93 37.82 -6.88
CA ALA A 634 -2.41 37.90 -5.52
C ALA A 634 -2.82 39.19 -4.78
N THR A 635 -3.05 40.27 -5.52
CA THR A 635 -3.90 41.40 -5.12
C THR A 635 -5.18 41.38 -5.96
N PRO A 636 -6.40 41.51 -5.36
CA PRO A 636 -7.65 41.51 -6.12
C PRO A 636 -7.68 42.57 -7.23
N MET A 637 -8.05 42.16 -8.44
CA MET A 637 -7.91 42.95 -9.66
C MET A 637 -9.28 43.16 -10.33
N LYS A 638 -9.56 44.36 -10.86
CA LYS A 638 -10.83 44.61 -11.59
C LYS A 638 -10.85 43.82 -12.90
N PRO A 639 -12.04 43.47 -13.44
CA PRO A 639 -12.18 42.81 -14.74
C PRO A 639 -11.41 43.52 -15.87
N THR A 640 -11.54 44.85 -15.97
CA THR A 640 -10.82 45.70 -16.95
C THR A 640 -9.30 45.62 -16.82
N ASP A 641 -8.81 45.60 -15.58
CA ASP A 641 -7.38 45.61 -15.29
C ASP A 641 -6.78 44.22 -15.61
N LEU A 642 -7.52 43.14 -15.30
CA LEU A 642 -7.18 41.76 -15.66
C LEU A 642 -7.18 41.56 -17.18
N GLN A 643 -8.22 42.03 -17.87
CA GLN A 643 -8.33 42.00 -19.33
C GLN A 643 -7.15 42.75 -19.98
N ALA A 644 -6.73 43.89 -19.42
CA ALA A 644 -5.56 44.63 -19.89
C ALA A 644 -4.24 43.86 -19.69
N GLN A 645 -4.01 43.21 -18.54
CA GLN A 645 -2.79 42.41 -18.31
C GLN A 645 -2.74 41.14 -19.18
N VAL A 646 -3.87 40.43 -19.33
CA VAL A 646 -3.97 39.27 -20.24
C VAL A 646 -3.72 39.70 -21.68
N SER A 647 -4.37 40.78 -22.15
CA SER A 647 -4.16 41.37 -23.48
C SER A 647 -2.73 41.85 -23.73
N LYS A 648 -2.03 42.32 -22.69
CA LYS A 648 -0.62 42.70 -22.73
C LYS A 648 0.28 41.46 -22.85
N LYS A 649 0.01 40.40 -22.10
CA LYS A 649 0.81 39.16 -22.12
C LYS A 649 0.63 38.36 -23.41
N LEU A 650 -0.57 38.36 -24.01
CA LEU A 650 -0.81 37.76 -25.33
C LEU A 650 0.02 38.38 -26.47
N LYS A 651 0.54 39.61 -26.26
CA LYS A 651 1.42 40.33 -27.19
C LYS A 651 2.92 40.13 -26.92
N ASP A 652 3.28 39.39 -25.87
CA ASP A 652 4.68 39.07 -25.54
C ASP A 652 5.23 38.02 -26.52
N PRO A 653 6.29 38.33 -27.32
CA PRO A 653 6.86 37.35 -28.24
C PRO A 653 7.56 36.17 -27.54
N LYS A 654 7.77 36.22 -26.22
CA LYS A 654 8.30 35.13 -25.40
C LYS A 654 7.22 34.27 -24.75
N ILE A 655 5.94 34.47 -25.08
CA ILE A 655 4.85 33.63 -24.56
C ILE A 655 4.97 32.19 -25.09
N THR A 656 4.86 31.22 -24.19
CA THR A 656 4.76 29.79 -24.51
C THR A 656 3.45 29.47 -25.23
N THR A 657 3.45 28.47 -26.13
CA THR A 657 2.25 28.09 -26.88
C THR A 657 1.10 27.63 -25.98
N TYR A 658 1.41 27.00 -24.84
CA TYR A 658 0.41 26.52 -23.89
C TYR A 658 -0.25 27.70 -23.15
N LEU A 659 0.54 28.58 -22.50
CA LEU A 659 0.04 29.84 -21.92
C LEU A 659 -0.71 30.70 -22.95
N LYS A 660 -0.23 30.79 -24.20
CA LYS A 660 -0.91 31.55 -25.25
C LYS A 660 -2.30 30.99 -25.56
N THR A 661 -2.45 29.68 -25.62
CA THR A 661 -3.75 29.02 -25.79
C THR A 661 -4.68 29.36 -24.63
N GLY A 662 -4.26 29.10 -23.39
CA GLY A 662 -5.08 29.33 -22.20
C GLY A 662 -5.40 30.81 -21.94
N LEU A 663 -4.49 31.74 -22.24
CA LEU A 663 -4.77 33.17 -22.16
C LEU A 663 -5.67 33.67 -23.29
N THR A 664 -5.63 33.07 -24.48
CA THR A 664 -6.60 33.39 -25.54
C THR A 664 -8.01 33.01 -25.09
N GLU A 665 -8.15 31.82 -24.51
CA GLU A 665 -9.40 31.34 -23.90
C GLU A 665 -9.87 32.23 -22.75
N ILE A 666 -9.02 32.51 -21.76
CA ILE A 666 -9.35 33.42 -20.64
C ILE A 666 -9.72 34.82 -21.16
N SER A 667 -9.05 35.34 -22.20
CA SER A 667 -9.36 36.66 -22.77
C SER A 667 -10.77 36.76 -23.35
N MET A 668 -11.35 35.64 -23.80
CA MET A 668 -12.76 35.59 -24.22
C MET A 668 -13.69 35.58 -23.00
N MET A 669 -13.34 34.89 -21.90
CA MET A 669 -14.20 34.79 -20.70
C MET A 669 -14.29 36.11 -19.90
N ILE A 670 -13.26 36.95 -19.97
CA ILE A 670 -13.18 38.23 -19.26
C ILE A 670 -13.52 39.43 -20.16
N ALA A 671 -14.17 39.17 -21.30
CA ALA A 671 -14.60 40.18 -22.26
C ALA A 671 -16.13 40.34 -22.36
N GLY A 672 -16.92 39.45 -21.76
CA GLY A 672 -18.37 39.60 -21.64
C GLY A 672 -18.80 40.65 -20.62
N ASP A 673 -20.07 41.06 -20.71
CA ASP A 673 -20.63 42.21 -19.98
C ASP A 673 -20.73 41.97 -18.46
N VAL A 674 -20.96 40.72 -18.03
CA VAL A 674 -21.08 40.33 -16.61
C VAL A 674 -19.85 39.54 -16.17
N ALA A 675 -19.01 40.14 -15.32
CA ALA A 675 -17.85 39.45 -14.76
C ALA A 675 -18.24 38.26 -13.88
N GLN A 676 -17.45 37.18 -13.92
CA GLN A 676 -17.71 35.89 -13.27
C GLN A 676 -16.70 35.56 -12.13
N PRO A 677 -16.58 36.36 -11.05
CA PRO A 677 -15.77 36.00 -9.88
C PRO A 677 -16.54 35.08 -8.92
N VAL A 678 -15.84 34.55 -7.90
CA VAL A 678 -16.49 33.78 -6.81
C VAL A 678 -16.27 34.38 -5.43
N ASP A 679 -17.19 34.06 -4.52
CA ASP A 679 -17.06 34.34 -3.10
C ASP A 679 -16.02 33.44 -2.41
N LYS A 680 -15.89 33.59 -1.08
CA LYS A 680 -14.98 32.81 -0.23
C LYS A 680 -15.29 31.29 -0.23
N ASP A 681 -16.53 30.89 -0.50
CA ASP A 681 -17.01 29.50 -0.41
C ASP A 681 -17.02 28.82 -1.80
N GLY A 682 -16.85 29.60 -2.88
CA GLY A 682 -16.73 29.11 -4.26
C GLY A 682 -18.00 29.26 -5.10
N HIS A 683 -18.98 30.03 -4.62
CA HIS A 683 -20.20 30.38 -5.33
C HIS A 683 -19.95 31.52 -6.32
N LEU A 684 -20.54 31.43 -7.51
CA LEU A 684 -20.52 32.48 -8.53
C LEU A 684 -21.23 33.74 -8.01
N ILE A 685 -20.53 34.87 -7.99
CA ILE A 685 -21.13 36.15 -7.62
C ILE A 685 -21.84 36.73 -8.86
N ILE A 686 -23.14 36.96 -8.77
CA ILE A 686 -23.96 37.51 -9.85
C ILE A 686 -24.59 38.81 -9.34
N THR A 687 -24.16 39.93 -9.94
CA THR A 687 -24.46 41.31 -9.49
C THR A 687 -24.12 42.29 -10.61
N ASN A 688 -24.95 43.33 -10.78
CA ASN A 688 -24.66 44.50 -11.60
C ASN A 688 -24.23 45.72 -10.76
N THR A 689 -24.61 45.82 -9.48
CA THR A 689 -24.35 47.01 -8.66
C THR A 689 -22.97 47.03 -7.97
N LEU A 690 -22.33 45.88 -7.77
CA LEU A 690 -21.08 45.79 -7.01
C LEU A 690 -19.81 45.97 -7.86
N LYS A 691 -18.79 46.61 -7.28
CA LYS A 691 -17.45 46.73 -7.87
C LYS A 691 -16.68 45.41 -7.73
N LEU A 692 -16.99 44.47 -8.63
CA LEU A 692 -16.38 43.15 -8.69
C LEU A 692 -14.84 43.19 -8.89
N THR A 693 -14.16 42.22 -8.29
CA THR A 693 -12.71 42.00 -8.46
C THR A 693 -12.39 40.50 -8.49
N TYR A 694 -11.54 40.09 -9.42
CA TYR A 694 -10.96 38.75 -9.45
C TYR A 694 -9.83 38.64 -8.42
N ASN A 695 -9.97 37.69 -7.51
CA ASN A 695 -8.92 37.20 -6.61
C ASN A 695 -8.40 35.83 -7.09
N ASN A 696 -7.38 35.27 -6.43
CA ASN A 696 -6.83 33.93 -6.73
C ASN A 696 -7.92 32.84 -6.85
N GLN A 697 -8.90 32.81 -5.95
CA GLN A 697 -9.99 31.81 -5.94
C GLN A 697 -10.92 31.97 -7.16
N SER A 698 -11.20 33.21 -7.56
CA SER A 698 -11.99 33.56 -8.75
C SER A 698 -11.32 33.11 -10.04
N VAL A 699 -10.01 33.37 -10.19
CA VAL A 699 -9.30 32.95 -11.41
C VAL A 699 -9.06 31.44 -11.45
N ALA A 700 -8.81 30.80 -10.31
CA ALA A 700 -8.69 29.34 -10.20
C ALA A 700 -9.99 28.64 -10.62
N ARG A 701 -11.13 29.13 -10.13
CA ARG A 701 -12.46 28.65 -10.53
C ARG A 701 -12.72 28.90 -12.02
N LEU A 702 -12.40 30.10 -12.53
CA LEU A 702 -12.59 30.43 -13.95
C LEU A 702 -11.73 29.53 -14.86
N ASN A 703 -10.47 29.26 -14.48
CA ASN A 703 -9.57 28.39 -15.23
C ASN A 703 -9.97 26.90 -15.13
N LEU A 704 -10.56 26.47 -14.02
CA LEU A 704 -11.21 25.16 -13.88
C LEU A 704 -12.44 25.03 -14.79
N ASN A 705 -13.34 26.02 -14.77
CA ASN A 705 -14.51 26.04 -15.65
C ASN A 705 -14.09 26.03 -17.13
N ARG A 706 -13.06 26.82 -17.49
CA ARG A 706 -12.46 26.89 -18.83
C ARG A 706 -11.97 25.53 -19.31
N ILE A 707 -11.19 24.80 -18.50
CA ILE A 707 -10.65 23.49 -18.94
C ILE A 707 -11.77 22.44 -19.05
N LEU A 708 -12.81 22.51 -18.21
CA LEU A 708 -14.00 21.65 -18.34
C LEU A 708 -14.79 21.96 -19.62
N GLY A 709 -15.11 23.22 -19.90
CA GLY A 709 -15.76 23.65 -21.15
C GLY A 709 -14.95 23.27 -22.39
N ARG A 710 -13.62 23.45 -22.34
CA ARG A 710 -12.68 23.03 -23.40
C ARG A 710 -12.74 21.53 -23.65
N VAL A 711 -12.71 20.71 -22.60
CA VAL A 711 -12.79 19.24 -22.71
C VAL A 711 -14.14 18.79 -23.25
N LEU A 712 -15.26 19.37 -22.80
CA LEU A 712 -16.60 19.06 -23.30
C LEU A 712 -16.72 19.35 -24.81
N ILE A 713 -16.30 20.54 -25.25
CA ILE A 713 -16.33 20.92 -26.67
C ILE A 713 -15.38 20.03 -27.50
N ARG A 714 -14.14 19.78 -27.03
CA ARG A 714 -13.18 18.88 -27.70
C ARG A 714 -13.67 17.44 -27.78
N ALA A 715 -14.49 16.97 -26.84
CA ALA A 715 -15.03 15.61 -26.84
C ALA A 715 -16.30 15.43 -27.69
N ALA A 716 -17.20 16.42 -27.70
CA ALA A 716 -18.47 16.38 -28.42
C ALA A 716 -18.33 16.70 -29.91
N THR A 717 -17.65 17.79 -30.27
CA THR A 717 -17.71 18.38 -31.62
C THR A 717 -17.31 17.40 -32.74
N THR A 718 -17.96 17.51 -33.89
CA THR A 718 -17.73 16.74 -35.12
C THR A 718 -17.08 17.59 -36.22
N ASN A 719 -16.81 18.88 -35.96
CA ASN A 719 -16.31 19.82 -36.97
C ASN A 719 -14.98 20.47 -36.54
N ALA A 720 -13.91 20.18 -37.29
CA ALA A 720 -12.57 20.70 -37.01
C ALA A 720 -12.46 22.23 -37.20
N GLY A 721 -13.27 22.82 -38.09
CA GLY A 721 -13.32 24.26 -38.31
C GLY A 721 -13.96 25.00 -37.14
N ARG A 722 -15.09 24.48 -36.60
CA ARG A 722 -15.71 25.01 -35.39
C ARG A 722 -14.74 25.02 -34.22
N LEU A 723 -14.03 23.89 -34.04
CA LEU A 723 -13.10 23.71 -32.94
C LEU A 723 -11.91 24.70 -32.98
N GLN A 724 -11.41 25.02 -34.16
CA GLN A 724 -10.32 26.00 -34.32
C GLN A 724 -10.75 27.45 -34.11
N ARG A 725 -12.05 27.75 -34.24
CA ARG A 725 -12.63 29.10 -34.11
C ARG A 725 -13.41 29.32 -32.81
N TYR A 726 -13.43 28.34 -31.91
CA TYR A 726 -14.18 28.35 -30.65
C TYR A 726 -15.71 28.50 -30.80
N GLU A 727 -16.25 28.17 -31.99
CA GLU A 727 -17.69 28.20 -32.32
C GLU A 727 -18.49 27.10 -31.60
N GLY A 728 -17.83 26.25 -30.82
CA GLY A 728 -18.49 25.33 -29.89
C GLY A 728 -19.15 24.10 -30.53
N VAL A 729 -20.33 23.75 -30.02
CA VAL A 729 -21.04 22.49 -30.31
C VAL A 729 -22.53 22.71 -30.58
N GLU A 730 -23.09 21.89 -31.46
CA GLU A 730 -24.53 21.81 -31.72
C GLU A 730 -25.22 20.90 -30.69
N GLN A 731 -26.51 21.12 -30.42
CA GLN A 731 -27.29 20.32 -29.45
C GLN A 731 -27.20 18.80 -29.69
N PRO A 732 -27.27 18.26 -30.93
CA PRO A 732 -27.12 16.83 -31.18
C PRO A 732 -25.71 16.30 -30.84
N GLU A 733 -24.67 17.12 -30.94
CA GLU A 733 -23.29 16.72 -30.59
C GLU A 733 -23.13 16.59 -29.07
N ALA A 734 -23.69 17.55 -28.32
CA ALA A 734 -23.73 17.54 -26.87
C ALA A 734 -24.57 16.37 -26.34
N GLN A 735 -25.76 16.14 -26.91
CA GLN A 735 -26.62 15.01 -26.56
C GLN A 735 -25.93 13.67 -26.86
N ALA A 736 -25.34 13.51 -28.05
CA ALA A 736 -24.65 12.28 -28.41
C ALA A 736 -23.45 11.99 -27.50
N LEU A 737 -22.68 12.99 -27.05
CA LEU A 737 -21.65 12.82 -26.03
C LEU A 737 -22.25 12.35 -24.69
N PHE A 738 -23.35 12.97 -24.27
CA PHE A 738 -24.00 12.68 -23.00
C PHE A 738 -24.65 11.30 -22.96
N ASP A 739 -25.28 10.84 -24.03
CA ASP A 739 -25.88 9.49 -24.09
C ASP A 739 -24.82 8.39 -23.89
N GLN A 740 -23.54 8.67 -24.21
CA GLN A 740 -22.42 7.77 -23.90
C GLN A 740 -22.02 7.78 -22.42
N VAL A 741 -22.23 8.86 -21.65
CA VAL A 741 -21.84 8.94 -20.22
C VAL A 741 -23.04 8.88 -19.25
N LYS A 742 -24.27 9.05 -19.74
CA LYS A 742 -25.48 9.13 -18.91
C LYS A 742 -25.61 7.98 -17.92
N PRO A 743 -25.41 6.69 -18.28
CA PRO A 743 -25.56 5.60 -17.32
C PRO A 743 -24.60 5.71 -16.13
N ALA A 744 -23.41 6.29 -16.32
CA ALA A 744 -22.50 6.58 -15.21
C ALA A 744 -22.96 7.77 -14.34
N VAL A 745 -23.52 8.82 -14.94
CA VAL A 745 -24.10 9.96 -14.20
C VAL A 745 -25.31 9.51 -13.36
N VAL A 746 -26.13 8.61 -13.93
CA VAL A 746 -27.25 7.94 -13.23
C VAL A 746 -26.75 7.03 -12.12
N ALA A 747 -25.74 6.21 -12.39
CA ALA A 747 -25.11 5.32 -11.41
C ALA A 747 -24.55 6.09 -10.20
N MET A 748 -23.93 7.25 -10.42
CA MET A 748 -23.45 8.12 -9.33
C MET A 748 -24.57 8.89 -8.58
N GLY A 749 -25.85 8.63 -8.87
CA GLY A 749 -26.99 9.32 -8.25
C GLY A 749 -27.14 10.79 -8.65
N LEU A 750 -26.39 11.27 -9.65
CA LEU A 750 -26.38 12.67 -10.09
C LEU A 750 -27.49 12.99 -11.09
N LEU A 751 -28.23 11.98 -11.57
CA LEU A 751 -29.32 12.11 -12.52
C LEU A 751 -30.29 10.93 -12.41
N GLU A 752 -31.59 11.18 -12.57
CA GLU A 752 -32.58 10.11 -12.70
C GLU A 752 -32.49 9.41 -14.07
N GLU A 753 -32.58 8.08 -14.10
CA GLU A 753 -32.53 7.29 -15.34
C GLU A 753 -33.58 7.76 -16.37
N LYS A 754 -34.77 8.13 -15.90
CA LYS A 754 -35.91 8.59 -16.71
C LYS A 754 -35.69 9.98 -17.33
N ASN A 755 -34.70 10.76 -16.87
CA ASN A 755 -34.45 12.11 -17.37
C ASN A 755 -33.74 12.06 -18.74
N THR A 756 -34.47 12.37 -19.81
CA THR A 756 -33.94 12.45 -21.19
C THR A 756 -33.63 13.88 -21.64
N THR A 757 -34.21 14.90 -20.99
CA THR A 757 -34.15 16.31 -21.42
C THR A 757 -33.06 17.12 -20.72
N PHE A 758 -32.16 16.49 -19.97
CA PHE A 758 -31.12 17.16 -19.19
C PHE A 758 -30.20 18.04 -20.06
N ILE A 759 -29.56 17.47 -21.09
CA ILE A 759 -28.63 18.24 -21.94
C ILE A 759 -29.36 19.23 -22.85
N GLU A 760 -30.50 18.86 -23.43
CA GLU A 760 -31.39 19.81 -24.11
C GLU A 760 -31.64 21.06 -23.24
N SER A 761 -31.89 20.86 -21.94
CA SER A 761 -32.14 21.95 -21.01
C SER A 761 -30.87 22.72 -20.67
N ARG A 762 -29.77 22.08 -20.27
CA ARG A 762 -28.49 22.75 -20.00
C ARG A 762 -27.94 23.50 -21.23
N PHE A 763 -28.18 22.99 -22.45
CA PHE A 763 -27.81 23.64 -23.72
C PHE A 763 -28.65 24.89 -23.97
N ARG A 764 -29.98 24.78 -23.86
CA ARG A 764 -30.90 25.92 -23.96
C ARG A 764 -30.61 26.99 -22.90
N GLU A 765 -30.28 26.58 -21.68
CA GLU A 765 -29.95 27.48 -20.59
C GLU A 765 -28.61 28.18 -20.80
N ALA A 766 -27.60 27.48 -21.35
CA ALA A 766 -26.32 28.08 -21.72
C ALA A 766 -26.51 29.23 -22.74
N ASN A 767 -27.34 29.02 -23.76
CA ASN A 767 -27.60 29.99 -24.83
C ASN A 767 -28.51 31.17 -24.42
N ILE A 768 -29.10 31.15 -23.22
CA ILE A 768 -30.05 32.18 -22.75
C ILE A 768 -29.54 32.86 -21.47
N PHE A 769 -29.16 32.09 -20.45
CA PHE A 769 -29.00 32.55 -19.06
C PHE A 769 -27.54 32.68 -18.60
N THR A 770 -26.56 32.61 -19.50
CA THR A 770 -25.13 32.85 -19.18
C THR A 770 -24.72 34.31 -19.44
N ALA A 771 -23.56 34.72 -18.95
CA ALA A 771 -23.04 36.07 -19.23
C ALA A 771 -22.76 36.25 -20.74
N HIS A 772 -22.25 35.23 -21.41
CA HIS A 772 -21.94 35.27 -22.85
C HIS A 772 -23.10 34.82 -23.76
N SER A 773 -24.29 34.54 -23.21
CA SER A 773 -25.47 34.05 -23.96
C SER A 773 -25.84 34.88 -25.18
N ASN A 774 -26.00 34.24 -26.35
CA ASN A 774 -26.31 34.93 -27.60
C ASN A 774 -27.63 34.51 -28.31
N GLY A 775 -28.26 33.41 -27.87
CA GLY A 775 -29.51 32.87 -28.43
C GLY A 775 -29.41 32.16 -29.78
N ASP A 776 -28.22 31.81 -30.24
CA ASP A 776 -28.01 31.05 -31.47
C ASP A 776 -28.18 29.52 -31.26
N THR A 777 -27.75 28.71 -32.24
CA THR A 777 -27.94 27.24 -32.26
C THR A 777 -26.75 26.42 -31.75
N TYR A 778 -25.69 27.09 -31.27
CA TYR A 778 -24.46 26.51 -30.74
C TYR A 778 -24.29 26.88 -29.27
N VAL A 779 -23.74 26.00 -28.44
CA VAL A 779 -23.14 26.43 -27.17
C VAL A 779 -21.69 26.77 -27.48
N ASN A 780 -21.37 28.06 -27.53
CA ASN A 780 -20.02 28.55 -27.81
C ASN A 780 -19.07 28.32 -26.62
N PHE A 781 -17.76 28.54 -26.82
CA PHE A 781 -16.77 28.27 -25.78
C PHE A 781 -16.94 29.10 -24.49
N PRO A 782 -17.21 30.42 -24.55
CA PRO A 782 -17.70 31.19 -23.41
C PRO A 782 -18.95 30.61 -22.73
N GLU A 783 -20.03 30.37 -23.46
CA GLU A 783 -21.30 29.85 -22.90
C GLU A 783 -21.11 28.48 -22.20
N ALA A 784 -20.28 27.60 -22.78
CA ALA A 784 -19.89 26.32 -22.16
C ALA A 784 -19.10 26.48 -20.86
N THR A 785 -18.33 27.56 -20.72
CA THR A 785 -17.53 27.85 -19.52
C THR A 785 -18.39 28.48 -18.43
N ASP A 786 -19.25 29.43 -18.80
CA ASP A 786 -20.21 30.07 -17.90
C ASP A 786 -21.18 29.05 -17.31
N ILE A 787 -21.82 28.21 -18.14
CA ILE A 787 -22.82 27.25 -17.66
C ILE A 787 -22.20 26.20 -16.73
N VAL A 788 -20.93 25.81 -16.93
CA VAL A 788 -20.19 24.96 -15.98
C VAL A 788 -20.00 25.70 -14.64
N GLY A 789 -19.66 26.99 -14.66
CA GLY A 789 -19.57 27.82 -13.47
C GLY A 789 -20.89 27.92 -12.69
N MET A 790 -21.99 28.18 -13.41
CA MET A 790 -23.34 28.23 -12.83
C MET A 790 -23.78 26.87 -12.27
N ILE A 791 -23.60 25.77 -13.02
CA ILE A 791 -23.92 24.41 -12.54
C ILE A 791 -23.18 24.10 -11.24
N LEU A 792 -21.86 24.32 -11.21
CA LEU A 792 -21.02 24.03 -10.04
C LEU A 792 -21.28 24.97 -8.85
N SER A 793 -21.73 26.20 -9.12
CA SER A 793 -22.19 27.15 -8.08
C SER A 793 -23.54 26.71 -7.49
N GLY A 794 -24.53 26.43 -8.35
CA GLY A 794 -25.86 26.01 -7.92
C GLY A 794 -25.87 24.66 -7.18
N ILE A 795 -25.00 23.71 -7.54
CA ILE A 795 -24.82 22.46 -6.77
C ILE A 795 -24.27 22.75 -5.36
N ALA A 796 -23.28 23.64 -5.23
CA ALA A 796 -22.70 24.00 -3.94
C ALA A 796 -23.74 24.66 -3.02
N VAL A 797 -24.49 25.64 -3.54
CA VAL A 797 -25.62 26.27 -2.82
C VAL A 797 -26.72 25.25 -2.51
N ASN A 798 -27.06 24.36 -3.43
CA ASN A 798 -28.10 23.37 -3.21
C ASN A 798 -27.77 22.40 -2.08
N ASN A 799 -26.52 21.95 -1.98
CA ASN A 799 -26.10 21.05 -0.90
C ASN A 799 -26.35 21.64 0.50
N LEU A 800 -26.37 22.97 0.64
CA LEU A 800 -26.74 23.67 1.87
C LEU A 800 -28.26 23.61 2.12
N PHE A 801 -29.08 24.00 1.13
CA PHE A 801 -30.54 23.94 1.23
C PHE A 801 -31.05 22.50 1.43
N ARG A 802 -30.56 21.56 0.63
CA ARG A 802 -30.96 20.14 0.68
C ARG A 802 -30.69 19.53 2.05
N LYS A 803 -29.52 19.78 2.64
CA LYS A 803 -29.20 19.32 4.00
C LYS A 803 -30.23 19.85 5.02
N ASP A 804 -30.51 21.15 5.00
CA ASP A 804 -31.48 21.74 5.93
C ASP A 804 -32.92 21.24 5.69
N VAL A 805 -33.28 20.91 4.44
CA VAL A 805 -34.55 20.24 4.12
C VAL A 805 -34.58 18.81 4.66
N GLU A 806 -33.50 18.03 4.50
CA GLU A 806 -33.39 16.67 5.05
C GLU A 806 -33.40 16.67 6.60
N ASP A 807 -32.79 17.68 7.24
CA ASP A 807 -32.75 17.86 8.70
C ASP A 807 -34.04 18.49 9.29
N THR A 808 -34.78 19.31 8.54
CA THR A 808 -35.97 20.04 9.03
C THR A 808 -37.31 19.47 8.58
N CYS A 809 -37.36 18.79 7.44
CA CYS A 809 -38.61 18.37 6.78
C CYS A 809 -38.75 16.84 6.62
N LEU A 810 -37.71 16.05 6.86
CA LEU A 810 -37.76 14.59 6.76
C LEU A 810 -37.45 13.91 8.10
N SER A 811 -38.17 12.84 8.41
CA SER A 811 -37.78 11.91 9.47
C SER A 811 -36.59 11.06 9.00
N PRO A 812 -35.84 10.39 9.90
CA PRO A 812 -34.76 9.48 9.50
C PRO A 812 -35.20 8.38 8.53
N ALA A 813 -36.45 7.90 8.64
CA ALA A 813 -37.03 6.95 7.69
C ALA A 813 -37.39 7.60 6.34
N GLY A 814 -37.80 8.88 6.34
CA GLY A 814 -38.09 9.66 5.13
C GLY A 814 -36.87 10.02 4.27
N ARG A 815 -35.65 9.73 4.74
CA ARG A 815 -34.41 9.85 3.95
C ARG A 815 -34.09 8.60 3.12
N ALA A 816 -34.87 7.52 3.24
CA ALA A 816 -34.66 6.27 2.53
C ALA A 816 -35.68 6.07 1.40
N GLY A 817 -35.25 6.25 0.14
CA GLY A 817 -36.05 5.98 -1.05
C GLY A 817 -35.43 6.58 -2.32
N GLU A 818 -35.77 6.02 -3.48
CA GLU A 818 -35.29 6.52 -4.79
C GLU A 818 -35.94 7.87 -5.17
N GLU A 819 -37.19 8.10 -4.78
CA GLU A 819 -37.93 9.34 -5.02
C GLU A 819 -38.41 9.93 -3.69
N ILE A 820 -37.65 10.88 -3.15
CA ILE A 820 -37.96 11.57 -1.89
C ILE A 820 -38.95 12.72 -2.17
N PHE A 821 -40.07 12.73 -1.46
CA PHE A 821 -41.09 13.78 -1.54
C PHE A 821 -41.17 14.58 -0.23
N VAL A 822 -41.18 15.90 -0.35
CA VAL A 822 -41.19 16.87 0.77
C VAL A 822 -42.46 17.72 0.68
N ALA A 823 -43.11 18.00 1.81
CA ALA A 823 -44.27 18.92 1.83
C ALA A 823 -43.86 20.33 1.37
N GLU A 824 -44.58 20.87 0.37
CA GLU A 824 -44.33 22.19 -0.25
C GLU A 824 -44.09 23.30 0.79
N LYS A 825 -44.99 23.40 1.76
CA LYS A 825 -44.93 24.40 2.84
C LYS A 825 -43.69 24.26 3.72
N CYS A 826 -43.13 23.06 3.85
CA CYS A 826 -41.91 22.84 4.64
C CYS A 826 -40.67 23.28 3.85
N ILE A 827 -40.57 22.92 2.57
CA ILE A 827 -39.43 23.30 1.73
C ILE A 827 -39.41 24.82 1.46
N ARG A 828 -40.56 25.45 1.16
CA ARG A 828 -40.63 26.92 1.05
C ARG A 828 -40.23 27.61 2.35
N ARG A 829 -40.66 27.11 3.53
CA ARG A 829 -40.22 27.64 4.83
C ARG A 829 -38.69 27.59 5.02
N VAL A 830 -38.04 26.46 4.69
CA VAL A 830 -36.57 26.35 4.78
C VAL A 830 -35.89 27.34 3.83
N TYR A 831 -36.40 27.48 2.60
CA TYR A 831 -35.87 28.43 1.61
C TYR A 831 -36.03 29.88 2.10
N ILE A 832 -37.21 30.29 2.59
CA ILE A 832 -37.44 31.63 3.18
C ILE A 832 -36.45 31.91 4.32
N GLN A 833 -36.22 30.93 5.19
CA GLN A 833 -35.34 31.08 6.35
C GLN A 833 -33.85 31.20 5.95
N GLN A 834 -33.40 30.45 4.96
CA GLN A 834 -31.97 30.34 4.63
C GLN A 834 -31.49 31.12 3.40
N THR A 835 -32.38 31.67 2.57
CA THR A 835 -32.02 32.51 1.41
C THR A 835 -31.03 33.62 1.77
N ALA A 836 -31.24 34.31 2.89
CA ALA A 836 -30.35 35.40 3.32
C ALA A 836 -28.93 34.94 3.74
N THR A 837 -28.74 33.63 3.92
CA THR A 837 -27.48 32.99 4.35
C THR A 837 -26.77 32.30 3.19
N TYR A 838 -27.49 31.51 2.39
CA TYR A 838 -26.91 30.64 1.35
C TYR A 838 -26.83 31.30 -0.04
N LEU A 839 -27.55 32.40 -0.26
CA LEU A 839 -27.53 33.15 -1.53
C LEU A 839 -26.83 34.51 -1.38
N THR A 840 -25.84 34.63 -0.50
CA THR A 840 -25.04 35.85 -0.32
C THR A 840 -24.22 36.25 -1.55
N ALA A 841 -23.98 35.32 -2.48
CA ALA A 841 -23.35 35.58 -3.77
C ALA A 841 -24.31 36.23 -4.80
N THR A 842 -25.62 36.33 -4.52
CA THR A 842 -26.59 37.10 -5.29
C THR A 842 -27.17 38.24 -4.42
N PRO A 843 -26.40 39.31 -4.15
CA PRO A 843 -26.79 40.32 -3.16
C PRO A 843 -28.04 41.12 -3.58
N GLU A 844 -28.26 41.34 -4.87
CA GLU A 844 -29.49 41.93 -5.41
C GLU A 844 -30.71 41.01 -5.20
N TYR A 845 -30.57 39.70 -5.41
CA TYR A 845 -31.61 38.72 -5.06
C TYR A 845 -32.00 38.82 -3.58
N VAL A 846 -31.02 38.78 -2.69
CA VAL A 846 -31.26 38.86 -1.23
C VAL A 846 -31.87 40.21 -0.82
N LYS A 847 -31.53 41.30 -1.53
CA LYS A 847 -32.11 42.65 -1.35
C LYS A 847 -33.55 42.73 -1.87
N PHE A 848 -33.88 42.05 -2.97
CA PHE A 848 -35.22 41.92 -3.52
C PHE A 848 -36.10 41.04 -2.61
N PHE A 849 -35.64 39.83 -2.28
CA PHE A 849 -36.37 38.85 -1.48
C PHE A 849 -36.78 39.41 -0.12
N LYS A 850 -35.91 40.19 0.54
CA LYS A 850 -36.19 40.87 1.83
C LYS A 850 -37.24 41.99 1.76
N LYS A 851 -37.71 42.39 0.57
CA LYS A 851 -38.80 43.38 0.40
C LYS A 851 -40.18 42.75 0.19
N LEU A 852 -40.24 41.49 -0.25
CA LEU A 852 -41.48 40.81 -0.60
C LEU A 852 -42.39 40.67 0.63
N SER A 853 -43.71 40.69 0.42
CA SER A 853 -44.65 40.27 1.48
C SER A 853 -44.57 38.75 1.69
N PRO A 854 -45.07 38.20 2.80
CA PRO A 854 -45.10 36.75 3.02
C PRO A 854 -45.84 35.98 1.92
N ASP A 855 -46.87 36.58 1.33
CA ASP A 855 -47.65 35.97 0.24
C ASP A 855 -46.88 36.03 -1.09
N ASP A 856 -46.25 37.18 -1.40
CA ASP A 856 -45.37 37.33 -2.57
C ASP A 856 -44.15 36.40 -2.50
N MET A 857 -43.59 36.16 -1.31
CA MET A 857 -42.49 35.20 -1.09
C MET A 857 -42.93 33.77 -1.44
N ASP A 858 -44.13 33.37 -1.02
CA ASP A 858 -44.63 32.01 -1.22
C ASP A 858 -44.98 31.79 -2.70
N ASP A 859 -45.60 32.76 -3.37
CA ASP A 859 -45.85 32.73 -4.82
C ASP A 859 -44.57 32.79 -5.65
N PHE A 860 -43.60 33.64 -5.27
CA PHE A 860 -42.27 33.71 -5.91
C PHE A 860 -41.58 32.35 -5.86
N LEU A 861 -41.45 31.77 -4.66
CA LEU A 861 -40.79 30.47 -4.48
C LEU A 861 -41.57 29.35 -5.16
N MET A 862 -42.90 29.42 -5.20
CA MET A 862 -43.71 28.45 -5.93
C MET A 862 -43.48 28.52 -7.43
N ASN A 863 -43.24 29.71 -8.00
CA ASN A 863 -42.89 29.87 -9.41
C ASN A 863 -41.45 29.44 -9.72
N ILE A 864 -40.49 29.68 -8.82
CA ILE A 864 -39.14 29.09 -8.88
C ILE A 864 -39.19 27.56 -8.86
N LEU A 865 -39.98 26.95 -7.97
CA LEU A 865 -40.15 25.50 -7.90
C LEU A 865 -40.77 24.91 -9.19
N LYS A 866 -41.81 25.56 -9.75
CA LYS A 866 -42.36 25.18 -11.07
C LYS A 866 -41.30 25.22 -12.16
N ALA A 867 -40.53 26.30 -12.23
CA ALA A 867 -39.44 26.49 -13.19
C ALA A 867 -38.30 25.46 -13.02
N ALA A 868 -38.05 24.99 -11.79
CA ALA A 868 -37.08 23.95 -11.47
C ALA A 868 -37.55 22.54 -11.89
N GLY A 869 -38.86 22.33 -12.04
CA GLY A 869 -39.46 21.10 -12.57
C GLY A 869 -40.73 20.64 -11.85
N HIS A 870 -41.00 21.16 -10.65
CA HIS A 870 -42.09 20.69 -9.81
C HIS A 870 -43.48 20.94 -10.43
N VAL A 871 -44.25 19.87 -10.57
CA VAL A 871 -45.67 19.92 -10.97
C VAL A 871 -46.56 19.93 -9.72
N PRO A 872 -47.37 20.99 -9.50
CA PRO A 872 -48.30 21.05 -8.37
C PRO A 872 -49.29 19.88 -8.36
N ASN A 873 -49.57 19.34 -7.18
CA ASN A 873 -50.35 18.10 -7.03
C ASN A 873 -51.24 18.14 -5.78
N ALA A 874 -52.24 17.25 -5.72
CA ALA A 874 -53.25 17.23 -4.65
C ALA A 874 -52.67 16.93 -3.25
N GLN A 875 -51.47 16.36 -3.19
CA GLN A 875 -50.75 16.06 -1.95
C GLN A 875 -49.96 17.26 -1.42
N ASN A 876 -49.77 18.31 -2.24
CA ASN A 876 -48.94 19.48 -1.96
C ASN A 876 -47.49 19.09 -1.60
N THR A 877 -46.90 18.18 -2.38
CA THR A 877 -45.53 17.68 -2.21
C THR A 877 -44.64 17.96 -3.40
N VAL A 878 -43.40 18.36 -3.14
CA VAL A 878 -42.32 18.55 -4.12
C VAL A 878 -41.41 17.34 -4.10
N LYS A 879 -40.97 16.85 -5.27
CA LYS A 879 -39.89 15.87 -5.36
C LYS A 879 -38.57 16.58 -5.05
N LEU A 880 -37.76 16.04 -4.13
CA LEU A 880 -36.54 16.71 -3.68
C LEU A 880 -35.57 17.00 -4.84
N THR A 881 -35.50 16.09 -5.82
CA THR A 881 -34.69 16.26 -7.04
C THR A 881 -35.19 17.35 -8.00
N ASP A 882 -36.47 17.73 -7.96
CA ASP A 882 -36.96 18.92 -8.68
C ASP A 882 -36.55 20.20 -7.92
N ALA A 883 -36.66 20.19 -6.58
CA ALA A 883 -36.24 21.32 -5.74
C ALA A 883 -34.74 21.58 -5.77
N ASP A 884 -33.93 20.52 -5.95
CA ASP A 884 -32.48 20.57 -6.06
C ASP A 884 -31.98 21.48 -7.22
N LEU A 885 -32.86 21.81 -8.17
CA LEU A 885 -32.60 22.72 -9.30
C LEU A 885 -33.03 24.18 -9.05
N ALA A 886 -33.76 24.47 -7.96
CA ALA A 886 -34.23 25.83 -7.65
C ALA A 886 -33.09 26.87 -7.49
N PRO A 887 -31.91 26.55 -6.90
CA PRO A 887 -30.78 27.48 -6.88
C PRO A 887 -30.25 27.84 -8.26
N HIS A 888 -30.32 26.93 -9.25
CA HIS A 888 -29.95 27.25 -10.64
C HIS A 888 -30.96 28.20 -11.29
N VAL A 889 -32.26 28.01 -11.06
CA VAL A 889 -33.30 28.93 -11.56
C VAL A 889 -33.11 30.35 -11.00
N ILE A 890 -32.76 30.48 -9.71
CA ILE A 890 -32.45 31.78 -9.10
C ILE A 890 -31.23 32.42 -9.79
N GLN A 891 -30.18 31.65 -10.09
CA GLN A 891 -29.03 32.14 -10.87
C GLN A 891 -29.41 32.56 -12.30
N TYR A 892 -30.39 31.91 -12.94
CA TYR A 892 -30.89 32.29 -14.28
C TYR A 892 -31.65 33.62 -14.25
N VAL A 893 -32.46 33.86 -13.22
CA VAL A 893 -33.10 35.17 -12.99
C VAL A 893 -32.03 36.24 -12.75
N GLU A 894 -31.09 36.02 -11.82
CA GLU A 894 -30.09 37.04 -11.48
C GLU A 894 -29.06 37.30 -12.58
N MET A 895 -28.73 36.32 -13.44
CA MET A 895 -27.88 36.57 -14.61
C MET A 895 -28.64 37.33 -15.70
N THR A 896 -29.94 37.03 -15.89
CA THR A 896 -30.80 37.82 -16.79
C THR A 896 -30.88 39.27 -16.33
N MET A 897 -31.09 39.51 -15.03
CA MET A 897 -31.02 40.86 -14.47
C MET A 897 -29.63 41.46 -14.68
N SER A 898 -28.57 40.84 -14.15
CA SER A 898 -27.22 41.44 -14.17
C SER A 898 -26.66 41.75 -15.55
N LYS A 899 -27.18 41.10 -16.61
CA LYS A 899 -26.82 41.34 -18.01
C LYS A 899 -27.66 42.41 -18.72
N TYR A 900 -28.93 42.58 -18.33
CA TYR A 900 -29.88 43.43 -19.07
C TYR A 900 -30.48 44.60 -18.28
N ASP A 901 -30.53 44.53 -16.94
CA ASP A 901 -30.85 45.65 -16.02
C ASP A 901 -29.64 46.60 -15.96
N ALA A 902 -29.64 47.56 -16.88
CA ALA A 902 -28.49 48.36 -17.28
C ALA A 902 -28.44 49.73 -16.60
N ASP A 903 -29.57 50.24 -16.09
CA ASP A 903 -29.60 51.38 -15.16
C ASP A 903 -29.63 50.98 -13.67
N HIS A 904 -29.83 49.69 -13.39
CA HIS A 904 -29.76 49.06 -12.08
C HIS A 904 -30.92 49.43 -11.12
N ASP A 905 -32.08 49.85 -11.65
CA ASP A 905 -33.28 50.06 -10.84
C ASP A 905 -33.89 48.75 -10.32
N GLY A 906 -33.61 47.62 -11.00
CA GLY A 906 -34.08 46.28 -10.66
C GLY A 906 -35.23 45.76 -11.52
N VAL A 907 -35.57 46.43 -12.64
CA VAL A 907 -36.70 46.13 -13.52
C VAL A 907 -36.25 46.18 -14.99
N ILE A 908 -36.48 45.10 -15.76
CA ILE A 908 -36.21 45.10 -17.21
C ILE A 908 -37.22 46.01 -17.92
N ASN A 909 -36.75 47.15 -18.41
CA ASN A 909 -37.54 48.12 -19.14
C ASN A 909 -37.62 47.81 -20.66
N LEU A 910 -38.34 48.62 -21.45
CA LEU A 910 -38.53 48.36 -22.88
C LEU A 910 -37.23 48.40 -23.71
N ALA A 911 -36.26 49.25 -23.37
CA ALA A 911 -34.99 49.32 -24.10
C ALA A 911 -34.14 48.08 -23.84
N GLU A 912 -34.13 47.63 -22.59
CA GLU A 912 -33.43 46.45 -22.11
C GLU A 912 -34.07 45.17 -22.64
N ALA A 913 -35.40 45.09 -22.67
CA ALA A 913 -36.13 44.00 -23.34
C ALA A 913 -35.79 43.90 -24.85
N LYS A 914 -35.50 45.02 -25.53
CA LYS A 914 -35.02 44.99 -26.92
C LYS A 914 -33.58 44.48 -27.04
N ASN A 915 -32.73 44.74 -26.04
CA ASN A 915 -31.35 44.23 -25.96
C ASN A 915 -31.30 42.74 -25.54
N ALA A 916 -32.24 42.27 -24.72
CA ALA A 916 -32.38 40.88 -24.30
C ALA A 916 -33.00 39.99 -25.39
N PHE A 917 -33.93 40.53 -26.19
CA PHE A 917 -34.68 39.78 -27.20
C PHE A 917 -33.84 38.83 -28.11
N PRO A 918 -32.63 39.19 -28.61
CA PRO A 918 -31.80 38.28 -29.40
C PRO A 918 -31.56 36.93 -28.71
N SER A 919 -31.18 36.93 -27.44
CA SER A 919 -30.89 35.71 -26.67
C SER A 919 -32.14 34.83 -26.46
N PHE A 920 -33.32 35.44 -26.36
CA PHE A 920 -34.60 34.73 -26.24
C PHE A 920 -35.25 34.38 -27.60
N LYS A 921 -34.77 34.93 -28.72
CA LYS A 921 -35.41 34.76 -30.05
C LYS A 921 -35.48 33.28 -30.47
N GLY A 922 -34.43 32.50 -30.19
CA GLY A 922 -34.36 31.08 -30.52
C GLY A 922 -35.52 30.29 -29.91
N ILE A 923 -35.65 30.33 -28.58
CA ILE A 923 -36.71 29.61 -27.85
C ILE A 923 -38.11 30.15 -28.17
N LEU A 924 -38.27 31.45 -28.41
CA LEU A 924 -39.56 32.02 -28.85
C LEU A 924 -39.98 31.51 -30.23
N LYS A 925 -39.03 31.30 -31.16
CA LYS A 925 -39.28 30.72 -32.48
C LYS A 925 -39.64 29.23 -32.41
N GLU A 926 -39.13 28.51 -31.42
CA GLU A 926 -39.53 27.12 -31.14
C GLU A 926 -40.93 27.05 -30.54
N LEU A 927 -41.20 27.79 -29.47
CA LEU A 927 -42.50 27.82 -28.77
C LEU A 927 -43.68 28.33 -29.64
N THR A 928 -43.39 29.05 -30.73
CA THR A 928 -44.41 29.54 -31.68
C THR A 928 -44.53 28.71 -32.95
N LYS A 929 -43.73 27.65 -33.12
CA LYS A 929 -43.65 26.85 -34.37
C LYS A 929 -45.00 26.31 -34.86
N ASP A 930 -45.86 25.88 -33.94
CA ASP A 930 -47.20 25.37 -34.26
C ASP A 930 -48.29 26.47 -34.29
N GLN A 931 -47.97 27.67 -33.82
CA GLN A 931 -48.88 28.82 -33.72
C GLN A 931 -48.94 29.61 -35.04
N LYS A 932 -49.69 29.11 -36.02
CA LYS A 932 -49.87 29.71 -37.37
C LYS A 932 -50.22 31.22 -37.43
N LEU A 933 -50.63 31.82 -36.30
CA LEU A 933 -51.02 33.23 -36.17
C LEU A 933 -49.87 34.17 -35.74
N ILE A 934 -48.74 33.64 -35.27
CA ILE A 934 -47.54 34.39 -34.89
C ILE A 934 -46.44 34.06 -35.91
N LYS A 935 -45.81 35.10 -36.49
CA LYS A 935 -44.73 34.97 -37.47
C LYS A 935 -43.39 35.40 -36.86
N GLU A 936 -42.26 35.01 -37.46
CA GLU A 936 -40.93 35.33 -36.90
C GLU A 936 -40.71 36.84 -36.68
N LYS A 937 -41.27 37.70 -37.55
CA LYS A 937 -41.22 39.16 -37.39
C LYS A 937 -42.02 39.71 -36.20
N ASP A 938 -42.91 38.91 -35.63
CA ASP A 938 -43.78 39.27 -34.51
C ASP A 938 -43.15 38.87 -33.16
N LEU A 939 -42.03 38.14 -33.13
CA LEU A 939 -41.46 37.58 -31.91
C LEU A 939 -40.99 38.63 -30.89
N LEU A 940 -40.54 39.81 -31.33
CA LEU A 940 -40.22 40.93 -30.42
C LEU A 940 -41.50 41.49 -29.75
N ALA A 941 -42.61 41.53 -30.48
CA ALA A 941 -43.90 41.89 -29.89
C ALA A 941 -44.35 40.82 -28.90
N LEU A 942 -44.08 39.54 -29.17
CA LEU A 942 -44.39 38.44 -28.24
C LEU A 942 -43.51 38.48 -26.99
N PHE A 943 -42.21 38.74 -27.12
CA PHE A 943 -41.31 38.85 -25.97
C PHE A 943 -41.73 39.98 -25.03
N THR A 944 -41.96 41.17 -25.58
CA THR A 944 -42.47 42.32 -24.81
C THR A 944 -43.86 42.09 -24.22
N TYR A 945 -44.74 41.33 -24.91
CA TYR A 945 -46.03 40.90 -24.37
C TYR A 945 -45.88 39.96 -23.18
N ILE A 946 -44.99 38.95 -23.28
CA ILE A 946 -44.73 37.99 -22.19
C ILE A 946 -44.15 38.72 -20.97
N LEU A 947 -43.21 39.65 -21.17
CA LEU A 947 -42.64 40.46 -20.09
C LEU A 947 -43.67 41.38 -19.41
N HIS A 948 -44.71 41.84 -20.11
CA HIS A 948 -45.74 42.71 -19.52
C HIS A 948 -46.94 41.95 -18.91
N TYR A 949 -47.30 40.77 -19.45
CA TYR A 949 -48.48 40.00 -19.02
C TYR A 949 -48.15 38.71 -18.26
N GLY A 950 -46.86 38.42 -18.03
CA GLY A 950 -46.34 37.19 -17.43
C GLY A 950 -46.51 35.92 -18.30
N GLN A 951 -47.22 36.01 -19.43
CA GLN A 951 -47.63 34.87 -20.25
C GLN A 951 -47.89 35.25 -21.72
N PRO A 952 -47.75 34.32 -22.68
CA PRO A 952 -48.18 34.50 -24.07
C PRO A 952 -49.72 34.61 -24.18
N PRO A 953 -50.26 35.18 -25.27
CA PRO A 953 -51.68 35.51 -25.38
C PRO A 953 -52.62 34.29 -25.34
N GLY A 954 -53.53 34.29 -24.35
CA GLY A 954 -54.34 33.13 -23.95
C GLY A 954 -55.70 33.02 -24.65
N GLY A 955 -55.76 32.29 -25.77
CA GLY A 955 -57.00 31.98 -26.47
C GLY A 955 -57.64 33.17 -27.21
N VAL A 956 -58.79 32.93 -27.87
CA VAL A 956 -59.34 33.85 -28.89
C VAL A 956 -59.63 35.26 -28.35
N LYS A 957 -60.17 35.38 -27.14
CA LYS A 957 -60.51 36.69 -26.55
C LYS A 957 -59.27 37.53 -26.24
N ASP A 958 -58.24 36.92 -25.66
CA ASP A 958 -56.98 37.59 -25.33
C ASP A 958 -56.19 37.94 -26.61
N PHE A 959 -56.19 37.01 -27.58
CA PHE A 959 -55.60 37.21 -28.89
C PHE A 959 -56.20 38.41 -29.64
N LEU A 960 -57.52 38.54 -29.64
CA LEU A 960 -58.21 39.65 -30.32
C LEU A 960 -58.14 40.98 -29.56
N LEU A 961 -58.30 40.97 -28.23
CA LEU A 961 -58.45 42.20 -27.43
C LEU A 961 -57.15 42.78 -26.86
N LYS A 962 -56.10 41.97 -26.67
CA LYS A 962 -54.80 42.43 -26.17
C LYS A 962 -53.69 42.29 -27.20
N TRP A 963 -53.51 41.09 -27.75
CA TRP A 963 -52.38 40.80 -28.64
C TRP A 963 -52.43 41.55 -29.96
N LEU A 964 -53.57 41.59 -30.68
CA LEU A 964 -53.66 42.37 -31.92
C LEU A 964 -53.39 43.87 -31.70
N PRO A 965 -53.97 44.55 -30.68
CA PRO A 965 -53.58 45.92 -30.34
C PRO A 965 -52.12 46.10 -29.93
N TRP A 966 -51.54 45.17 -29.15
CA TRP A 966 -50.13 45.22 -28.75
C TRP A 966 -49.18 45.08 -29.94
N LYS A 967 -49.40 44.07 -30.79
CA LYS A 967 -48.60 43.79 -31.98
C LYS A 967 -48.68 44.89 -33.04
N SER A 968 -49.79 45.62 -33.12
CA SER A 968 -49.98 46.67 -34.13
C SER A 968 -49.39 48.03 -33.74
N ASP A 969 -49.12 48.27 -32.45
CA ASP A 969 -48.73 49.59 -31.94
C ASP A 969 -47.64 49.51 -30.86
N GLN A 970 -46.40 49.81 -31.25
CA GLN A 970 -45.24 49.79 -30.33
C GLN A 970 -45.30 50.89 -29.26
N SER A 971 -46.13 51.93 -29.40
CA SER A 971 -46.28 52.95 -28.36
C SER A 971 -46.97 52.43 -27.10
N LYS A 972 -47.65 51.28 -27.20
CA LYS A 972 -48.31 50.59 -26.09
C LYS A 972 -47.41 49.61 -25.34
N TRP A 973 -46.14 49.45 -25.73
CA TRP A 973 -45.23 48.44 -25.15
C TRP A 973 -44.67 48.89 -23.78
N THR A 974 -45.52 48.94 -22.76
CA THR A 974 -45.17 49.32 -21.39
C THR A 974 -44.48 48.18 -20.63
N VAL A 975 -43.28 47.80 -21.05
CA VAL A 975 -42.50 46.73 -20.40
C VAL A 975 -41.78 47.26 -19.17
N ALA A 976 -41.99 46.60 -18.05
CA ALA A 976 -41.36 46.84 -16.75
C ALA A 976 -41.43 45.53 -15.95
N ALA A 977 -40.54 44.58 -16.25
CA ALA A 977 -40.57 43.22 -15.70
C ALA A 977 -39.49 43.02 -14.63
N ASP A 978 -39.87 42.70 -13.40
CA ASP A 978 -38.92 42.49 -12.30
C ASP A 978 -38.57 41.00 -12.07
N ARG A 979 -37.92 40.69 -10.94
CA ARG A 979 -37.54 39.32 -10.56
C ARG A 979 -38.76 38.42 -10.32
N GLN A 980 -39.86 38.95 -9.77
CA GLN A 980 -41.13 38.23 -9.58
C GLN A 980 -41.80 37.93 -10.93
N ASP A 981 -41.78 38.88 -11.88
CA ASP A 981 -42.25 38.65 -13.24
C ASP A 981 -41.42 37.59 -13.97
N LEU A 982 -40.09 37.68 -13.93
CA LEU A 982 -39.19 36.69 -14.55
C LEU A 982 -39.39 35.29 -13.95
N ALA A 983 -39.49 35.16 -12.63
CA ALA A 983 -39.80 33.89 -11.99
C ALA A 983 -41.19 33.36 -12.39
N GLY A 984 -42.19 34.24 -12.47
CA GLY A 984 -43.55 33.92 -12.95
C GLY A 984 -43.57 33.40 -14.39
N ILE A 985 -42.83 34.05 -15.30
CA ILE A 985 -42.69 33.65 -16.71
C ILE A 985 -42.03 32.28 -16.82
N LEU A 986 -40.94 32.03 -16.09
CA LEU A 986 -40.25 30.74 -16.09
C LEU A 986 -41.15 29.63 -15.51
N GLY A 987 -41.86 29.91 -14.42
CA GLY A 987 -42.80 28.97 -13.80
C GLY A 987 -44.01 28.66 -14.70
N TYR A 988 -44.52 29.65 -15.42
CA TYR A 988 -45.56 29.47 -16.44
C TYR A 988 -45.07 28.60 -17.61
N ILE A 989 -43.88 28.87 -18.15
CA ILE A 989 -43.32 28.10 -19.27
C ILE A 989 -43.16 26.62 -18.88
N ALA A 990 -42.63 26.33 -17.69
CA ALA A 990 -42.49 24.96 -17.20
C ALA A 990 -43.86 24.26 -17.00
N ASP A 991 -44.84 24.95 -16.42
CA ASP A 991 -46.22 24.45 -16.25
C ASP A 991 -46.90 24.12 -17.59
N GLN A 992 -46.75 24.97 -18.61
CA GLN A 992 -47.28 24.67 -19.95
C GLN A 992 -46.56 23.49 -20.62
N VAL A 993 -45.24 23.37 -20.46
CA VAL A 993 -44.47 22.21 -20.97
C VAL A 993 -44.89 20.91 -20.27
N ALA A 994 -45.15 20.94 -18.96
CA ALA A 994 -45.68 19.80 -18.22
C ALA A 994 -47.09 19.42 -18.71
N LYS A 995 -48.00 20.40 -18.85
CA LYS A 995 -49.37 20.19 -19.37
C LYS A 995 -49.37 19.61 -20.79
N ALA A 996 -48.52 20.12 -21.68
CA ALA A 996 -48.37 19.59 -23.05
C ALA A 996 -47.87 18.13 -23.05
N LYS A 997 -46.92 17.77 -22.18
CA LYS A 997 -46.45 16.37 -22.01
C LYS A 997 -47.59 15.44 -21.54
N VAL A 998 -48.42 15.88 -20.59
CA VAL A 998 -49.60 15.10 -20.12
C VAL A 998 -50.65 14.96 -21.22
N GLN A 999 -51.01 16.04 -21.92
CA GLN A 999 -51.98 16.00 -23.02
C GLN A 999 -51.52 15.07 -24.15
N ASN A 1000 -50.25 15.15 -24.56
CA ASN A 1000 -49.68 14.26 -25.58
C ASN A 1000 -49.62 12.79 -25.13
N LYS A 1001 -49.39 12.51 -23.84
CA LYS A 1001 -49.46 11.15 -23.28
C LYS A 1001 -50.89 10.61 -23.32
N ASN A 1002 -51.88 11.41 -22.92
CA ASN A 1002 -53.29 11.03 -22.90
C ASN A 1002 -53.85 10.83 -24.32
N ALA A 1003 -53.48 11.70 -25.28
CA ALA A 1003 -53.87 11.56 -26.68
C ALA A 1003 -53.28 10.30 -27.35
N LYS A 1004 -52.04 9.91 -26.99
CA LYS A 1004 -51.47 8.63 -27.41
C LYS A 1004 -52.18 7.44 -26.77
N ALA A 1005 -52.56 7.54 -25.49
CA ALA A 1005 -53.31 6.48 -24.81
C ALA A 1005 -54.70 6.26 -25.44
N SER A 1006 -55.44 7.34 -25.76
CA SER A 1006 -56.75 7.22 -26.41
C SER A 1006 -56.68 6.61 -27.81
N LEU A 1007 -55.66 6.99 -28.61
CA LEU A 1007 -55.44 6.41 -29.93
C LEU A 1007 -55.18 4.90 -29.87
N ILE A 1008 -54.43 4.42 -28.87
CA ILE A 1008 -54.19 2.98 -28.67
C ILE A 1008 -55.49 2.26 -28.28
N THR A 1009 -56.30 2.82 -27.39
CA THR A 1009 -57.59 2.21 -27.02
C THR A 1009 -58.59 2.18 -28.18
N ASP A 1010 -58.53 3.15 -29.11
CA ASP A 1010 -59.36 3.17 -30.32
C ASP A 1010 -58.88 2.13 -31.36
N GLU A 1011 -57.57 1.88 -31.48
CA GLU A 1011 -57.02 0.79 -32.32
C GLU A 1011 -57.37 -0.60 -31.77
N GLU A 1012 -57.22 -0.83 -30.46
CA GLU A 1012 -57.59 -2.10 -29.83
C GLU A 1012 -59.10 -2.38 -29.94
N ALA A 1013 -59.94 -1.36 -29.73
CA ALA A 1013 -61.39 -1.45 -29.97
C ALA A 1013 -61.75 -1.70 -31.44
N GLY A 1014 -60.93 -1.24 -32.38
CA GLY A 1014 -61.12 -1.43 -33.83
C GLY A 1014 -60.90 -2.88 -34.29
N SER A 1015 -59.95 -3.60 -33.70
CA SER A 1015 -59.54 -4.95 -34.14
C SER A 1015 -60.56 -6.07 -33.84
N ILE A 1016 -61.51 -5.85 -32.93
CA ILE A 1016 -62.42 -6.90 -32.41
C ILE A 1016 -63.67 -7.10 -33.34
N ARG A 1017 -63.73 -6.47 -34.52
CA ARG A 1017 -64.88 -6.61 -35.45
C ARG A 1017 -64.52 -6.81 -36.92
N ARG A 1018 -64.11 -8.04 -37.27
CA ARG A 1018 -64.74 -8.95 -38.27
C ARG A 1018 -63.77 -10.05 -38.71
N ASP A 1019 -64.07 -11.30 -38.36
CA ASP A 1019 -63.71 -12.44 -39.21
C ASP A 1019 -64.78 -13.55 -39.12
N PRO A 1020 -65.59 -13.79 -40.17
CA PRO A 1020 -66.70 -14.73 -40.12
C PRO A 1020 -66.37 -16.09 -40.75
N GLY A 1021 -65.54 -16.89 -40.06
CA GLY A 1021 -65.70 -18.35 -40.07
C GLY A 1021 -64.48 -19.20 -40.40
N PHE A 1022 -64.19 -20.12 -39.49
CA PHE A 1022 -63.79 -21.49 -39.82
C PHE A 1022 -64.59 -22.47 -38.94
N ARG A 1023 -64.74 -23.73 -39.39
CA ARG A 1023 -65.50 -24.77 -38.68
C ARG A 1023 -64.58 -25.75 -37.95
N GLU A 1024 -65.15 -26.43 -36.96
CA GLU A 1024 -64.71 -27.73 -36.44
C GLU A 1024 -64.76 -28.80 -37.58
N GLU A 1025 -64.20 -30.01 -37.53
CA GLU A 1025 -63.71 -30.90 -36.46
C GLU A 1025 -62.50 -31.72 -37.03
N PRO A 1026 -61.89 -32.70 -36.33
CA PRO A 1026 -61.82 -32.96 -34.88
C PRO A 1026 -60.37 -32.94 -34.31
#